data_AF-A0A1R4K4F1-F1
#
_entry.id   AF-A0A1R4K4F1-F1
#
_cell.length_a   1.000
_cell.length_b   1.000
_cell.length_c   1.000
_cell.angle_alpha   90.00
_cell.angle_beta   90.00
_cell.angle_gamma   90.00
#
_symmetry.space_group_name_H-M   'P 1'
#
loop_
_entity.id
_entity.type
_entity.pdbx_description
1 polymer ?
#
loop_
_entity_poly.entity_id
_entity_poly.type
_entity_poly.pdbx_seq_one_letter_code
_entity_poly.pdbx_strand_id
1 'polypeptide(L)'
;MVNQLKLLILNASSAERGTIRATLEKLNVFEFIEVSDSQQALKILKKQAVNIIITGLDVGKIDGWRFSRMIRSGLLNTPKNTPILLIPPIYCERIAETTARSYGIDAVLPFERQDMLPQVLASVLANHLEKSSRLNLLLLEPTNTKANEISKPLLLNFSITHVTSSQAALNAYNQQQFAIVLLDATAARAEESSVLVSEILQHNPMQAIVTIIDSDDADYAEQLLLSGVTDFIRAPYDTPFLNKVCDHAARREDFMVSYAEFANKVEQLSISEVRYRDLFSAHQRILLHLNTVVLELDQQGLIRFINPAWEALSGFGVKSTLQQQLTNFCIAECQVKLQATIDDILCGGEYKQQVEIRLQHKNGSQIWVECRLQLIQNSHNNATITATIDNIHERKQAELQLRHLALHDTLTGLHNRYYFDQQLNRICQPQHTHSDIEHALIYIDLDHFKIINDSKGHQQGDIVLKEVAQLFITNISTEHLVCRVGGDEFAVILKHTNLLDAHLIAEGICNAIEQNQFKSEEQIYSISCSIGLTQITEKNCDPSECLKQADIALYIAKNLGRNLVHCYAKQDAHNNTLQTGLEWGHGIRQALQQDSIELHYQPIWDFRRNEVAYFEVLLRLKINDELVFPNQFIPSLEMLNDTFLMDQCVIRNTIANVALYPELNQVAINLSAQSFLDERLVPLIESNLAKYQVLPTQIIFEITESASINNLAATRKMIEKLNILGCHFSIDDFGTGFSTFNYLKQLPAQHVKIDGSFVCDMLNDPIDLALVKAINDISHSLDKRSVAEYVETEEVFFALKEIGVDYGQGYFIARPMPIKGVKSELEKILKNKTFYQQLPSKK
;
A
#
# COMPACT_ATOMS: atom_id res chain seq x y z
N MET A 1 53.36 48.34 50.34
CA MET A 1 53.11 47.02 49.71
C MET A 1 52.01 46.38 50.52
N VAL A 2 50.84 46.14 49.92
CA VAL A 2 49.75 45.42 50.61
C VAL A 2 50.21 43.96 50.70
N ASN A 3 50.41 43.44 51.91
CA ASN A 3 50.73 42.02 52.09
C ASN A 3 49.52 41.20 51.62
N GLN A 4 49.67 40.44 50.54
CA GLN A 4 48.65 39.51 50.07
C GLN A 4 48.44 38.39 51.10
N LEU A 5 47.19 38.00 51.31
CA LEU A 5 46.84 36.91 52.22
C LEU A 5 47.14 35.57 51.56
N LYS A 6 47.82 34.65 52.27
CA LYS A 6 48.13 33.33 51.75
C LYS A 6 46.90 32.42 51.83
N LEU A 7 46.41 31.95 50.69
CA LEU A 7 45.22 31.11 50.59
C LEU A 7 45.61 29.72 50.05
N LEU A 8 45.32 28.68 50.82
CA LEU A 8 45.50 27.29 50.41
C LEU A 8 44.22 26.77 49.74
N ILE A 9 44.32 26.26 48.51
CA ILE A 9 43.24 25.53 47.83
C ILE A 9 43.62 24.05 47.80
N LEU A 10 42.85 23.21 48.49
CA LEU A 10 43.05 21.76 48.58
C LEU A 10 41.83 21.04 48.00
N ASN A 11 41.98 20.41 46.83
CA ASN A 11 40.90 19.60 46.23
C ASN A 11 41.55 18.59 45.29
N ALA A 12 41.08 17.34 45.18
CA ALA A 12 41.65 16.36 44.24
C ALA A 12 41.45 16.76 42.77
N SER A 13 40.31 17.37 42.42
CA SER A 13 39.96 17.73 41.04
C SER A 13 40.73 18.95 40.52
N SER A 14 41.46 18.78 39.41
CA SER A 14 42.20 19.89 38.80
C SER A 14 41.30 20.93 38.15
N ALA A 15 40.14 20.52 37.65
CA ALA A 15 39.16 21.43 37.07
C ALA A 15 38.58 22.35 38.17
N GLU A 16 38.18 21.77 39.30
CA GLU A 16 37.59 22.51 40.42
C GLU A 16 38.59 23.49 41.05
N ARG A 17 39.84 23.09 41.26
CA ARG A 17 40.90 24.01 41.72
C ARG A 17 41.07 25.19 40.77
N GLY A 18 41.10 24.92 39.46
CA GLY A 18 41.20 25.93 38.42
C GLY A 18 40.04 26.94 38.46
N THR A 19 38.81 26.47 38.65
CA THR A 19 37.65 27.37 38.72
C THR A 19 37.62 28.19 40.00
N ILE A 20 37.90 27.59 41.17
CA ILE A 20 38.02 28.30 42.45
C ILE A 20 39.06 29.42 42.34
N ARG A 21 40.21 29.12 41.76
CA ARG A 21 41.28 30.10 41.53
C ARG A 21 40.83 31.21 40.58
N ALA A 22 40.27 30.88 39.42
CA ALA A 22 39.80 31.87 38.45
C ALA A 22 38.74 32.83 39.02
N THR A 23 37.86 32.33 39.90
CA THR A 23 36.86 33.14 40.58
C THR A 23 37.48 34.14 41.56
N LEU A 24 38.54 33.75 42.27
CA LEU A 24 39.19 34.56 43.30
C LEU A 24 40.35 35.43 42.81
N GLU A 25 40.99 35.06 41.70
CA GLU A 25 42.07 35.85 41.08
C GLU A 25 41.60 37.28 40.75
N LYS A 26 40.30 37.45 40.43
CA LYS A 26 39.67 38.75 40.16
C LYS A 26 39.77 39.74 41.33
N LEU A 27 39.96 39.26 42.55
CA LEU A 27 40.02 40.10 43.76
C LEU A 27 41.43 40.69 43.99
N ASN A 28 42.48 40.07 43.45
CA ASN A 28 43.88 40.51 43.59
C ASN A 28 44.39 40.68 45.05
N VAL A 29 43.80 39.98 46.02
CA VAL A 29 44.13 40.06 47.46
C VAL A 29 44.93 38.84 47.96
N PHE A 30 44.94 37.73 47.19
CA PHE A 30 45.44 36.43 47.67
C PHE A 30 46.70 35.96 46.94
N GLU A 31 47.63 35.38 47.70
CA GLU A 31 48.71 34.53 47.19
C GLU A 31 48.24 33.07 47.27
N PHE A 32 48.05 32.41 46.13
CA PHE A 32 47.46 31.08 46.06
C PHE A 32 48.48 29.95 46.22
N ILE A 33 48.16 28.97 47.05
CA ILE A 33 48.87 27.70 47.19
C ILE A 33 47.90 26.59 46.82
N GLU A 34 48.09 25.94 45.67
CA GLU A 34 47.21 24.86 45.22
C GLU A 34 47.83 23.49 45.51
N VAL A 35 47.02 22.58 46.04
CA VAL A 35 47.46 21.23 46.39
C VAL A 35 46.35 20.23 46.05
N SER A 36 46.72 19.06 45.53
CA SER A 36 45.77 18.00 45.18
C SER A 36 45.55 16.96 46.28
N ASP A 37 46.45 16.91 47.27
CA ASP A 37 46.47 15.87 48.29
C ASP A 37 46.77 16.42 49.70
N SER A 38 46.03 15.92 50.68
CA SER A 38 46.11 16.31 52.08
C SER A 38 47.48 16.06 52.72
N GLN A 39 48.25 15.05 52.29
CA GLN A 39 49.61 14.84 52.81
C GLN A 39 50.56 15.94 52.34
N GLN A 40 50.42 16.38 51.08
CA GLN A 40 51.19 17.50 50.56
C GLN A 40 50.81 18.80 51.29
N ALA A 41 49.52 19.03 51.52
CA ALA A 41 49.04 20.18 52.27
C ALA A 41 49.60 20.20 53.70
N LEU A 42 49.55 19.08 54.43
CA LEU A 42 50.13 18.98 55.77
C LEU A 42 51.66 19.20 55.79
N LYS A 43 52.40 18.76 54.77
CA LYS A 43 53.84 19.05 54.65
C LYS A 43 54.12 20.54 54.51
N ILE A 44 53.28 21.26 53.74
CA ILE A 44 53.38 22.71 53.57
C ILE A 44 53.03 23.42 54.88
N LEU A 45 51.90 23.07 55.51
CA LEU A 45 51.39 23.71 56.73
C LEU A 45 52.27 23.49 57.97
N LYS A 46 53.12 22.46 57.96
CA LYS A 46 54.19 22.26 58.96
C LYS A 46 55.38 23.22 58.80
N LYS A 47 55.59 23.76 57.60
CA LYS A 47 56.74 24.64 57.28
C LYS A 47 56.32 26.11 57.17
N GLN A 48 55.12 26.37 56.66
CA GLN A 48 54.64 27.69 56.32
C GLN A 48 53.20 27.89 56.82
N ALA A 49 52.94 29.00 57.50
CA ALA A 49 51.58 29.38 57.90
C ALA A 49 50.80 29.96 56.72
N VAL A 50 49.50 29.67 56.67
CA VAL A 50 48.55 30.27 55.71
C VAL A 50 47.47 31.06 56.45
N ASN A 51 46.81 31.96 55.75
CA ASN A 51 45.79 32.84 56.30
C ASN A 51 44.37 32.29 56.10
N ILE A 52 44.12 31.51 55.05
CA ILE A 52 42.80 30.95 54.70
C ILE A 52 42.99 29.58 54.04
N ILE A 53 42.06 28.67 54.29
CA ILE A 53 42.02 27.34 53.67
C ILE A 53 40.66 27.14 52.97
N ILE A 54 40.70 26.77 51.69
CA ILE A 54 39.56 26.24 50.95
C ILE A 54 39.84 24.76 50.68
N THR A 55 38.99 23.87 51.17
CA THR A 55 39.16 22.42 51.01
C THR A 55 37.95 21.77 50.35
N GLY A 56 38.17 20.77 49.50
CA GLY A 56 37.13 19.83 49.05
C GLY A 56 36.85 18.74 50.09
N LEU A 57 35.84 17.90 49.82
CA LEU A 57 35.55 16.72 50.64
C LEU A 57 36.55 15.58 50.38
N ASP A 58 36.84 15.30 49.11
CA ASP A 58 37.82 14.29 48.69
C ASP A 58 39.17 14.96 48.41
N VAL A 59 40.09 14.79 49.36
CA VAL A 59 41.42 15.42 49.34
C VAL A 59 42.52 14.40 49.61
N GLY A 60 42.31 13.16 49.15
CA GLY A 60 43.27 12.07 49.23
C GLY A 60 43.08 11.18 50.47
N LYS A 61 44.18 10.89 51.20
CA LYS A 61 44.16 9.87 52.27
C LYS A 61 43.32 10.22 53.51
N ILE A 62 43.06 11.51 53.75
CA ILE A 62 42.12 11.98 54.76
C ILE A 62 41.11 12.89 54.07
N ASP A 63 39.85 12.80 54.47
CA ASP A 63 38.76 13.66 53.97
C ASP A 63 38.90 15.11 54.49
N GLY A 64 38.17 16.03 53.85
CA GLY A 64 38.17 17.45 54.21
C GLY A 64 37.76 17.73 55.67
N TRP A 65 36.91 16.87 56.25
CA TRP A 65 36.49 16.97 57.65
C TRP A 65 37.67 16.69 58.61
N ARG A 66 38.36 15.56 58.42
CA ARG A 66 39.52 15.15 59.23
C ARG A 66 40.71 16.06 59.03
N PHE A 67 40.90 16.56 57.82
CA PHE A 67 41.91 17.57 57.52
C PHE A 67 41.68 18.85 58.35
N SER A 68 40.44 19.32 58.43
CA SER A 68 40.08 20.50 59.24
C SER A 68 40.39 20.30 60.72
N ARG A 69 40.10 19.10 61.27
CA ARG A 69 40.45 18.73 62.65
C ARG A 69 41.96 18.78 62.92
N MET A 70 42.79 18.41 61.94
CA MET A 70 44.24 18.52 62.06
C MET A 70 44.71 19.98 62.18
N ILE A 71 44.07 20.92 61.48
CA ILE A 71 44.34 22.36 61.65
C ILE A 71 43.96 22.81 63.05
N ARG A 72 42.75 22.43 63.51
CA ARG A 72 42.23 22.81 64.83
C ARG A 72 43.00 22.22 66.02
N SER A 73 43.77 21.14 65.80
CA SER A 73 44.60 20.52 66.84
C SER A 73 45.71 21.42 67.39
N GLY A 74 46.13 22.45 66.64
CA GLY A 74 47.26 23.32 67.01
C GLY A 74 48.65 22.69 66.84
N LEU A 75 48.75 21.52 66.20
CA LEU A 75 50.01 20.80 65.97
C LEU A 75 50.80 21.29 64.74
N LEU A 76 50.32 22.31 64.03
CA LEU A 76 50.90 22.84 62.78
C LEU A 76 51.38 24.29 62.99
N ASN A 77 52.27 24.78 62.11
CA ASN A 77 52.70 26.19 62.13
C ASN A 77 51.57 27.15 61.73
N THR A 78 50.51 26.63 61.10
CA THR A 78 49.30 27.37 60.78
C THR A 78 48.44 27.54 62.03
N PRO A 79 47.98 28.77 62.37
CA PRO A 79 47.19 29.01 63.57
C PRO A 79 45.94 28.14 63.67
N LYS A 80 45.63 27.64 64.86
CA LYS A 80 44.44 26.79 65.10
C LYS A 80 43.11 27.46 64.76
N ASN A 81 43.09 28.79 64.68
CA ASN A 81 41.93 29.63 64.36
C ASN A 81 41.92 30.11 62.89
N THR A 82 42.71 29.50 62.01
CA THR A 82 42.73 29.86 60.58
C THR A 82 41.38 29.55 59.92
N PRO A 83 40.73 30.50 59.20
CA PRO A 83 39.46 30.24 58.53
C PRO A 83 39.50 29.08 57.53
N ILE A 84 38.50 28.20 57.58
CA ILE A 84 38.36 27.03 56.71
C ILE A 84 36.98 27.07 56.02
N LEU A 85 36.99 27.05 54.69
CA LEU A 85 35.81 26.90 53.84
C LEU A 85 35.82 25.51 53.19
N LEU A 86 34.72 24.76 53.32
CA LEU A 86 34.55 23.47 52.65
C LEU A 86 33.70 23.62 51.38
N ILE A 87 34.17 23.05 50.27
CA ILE A 87 33.47 23.04 48.99
C ILE A 87 33.15 21.60 48.57
N PRO A 88 31.98 21.05 48.96
CA PRO A 88 31.59 19.70 48.56
C PRO A 88 31.06 19.66 47.10
N PRO A 89 31.21 18.53 46.39
CA PRO A 89 30.65 18.34 45.05
C PRO A 89 29.12 18.15 45.05
N ILE A 90 28.52 17.72 46.16
CA ILE A 90 27.08 17.51 46.33
C ILE A 90 26.64 18.14 47.67
N TYR A 91 25.50 18.84 47.69
CA TYR A 91 25.09 19.71 48.79
C TYR A 91 23.73 19.38 49.38
N CYS A 92 23.69 19.27 50.71
CA CYS A 92 22.49 19.39 51.53
C CYS A 92 22.78 20.47 52.58
N GLU A 93 22.14 21.63 52.42
CA GLU A 93 22.49 22.90 53.08
C GLU A 93 22.66 22.75 54.60
N ARG A 94 21.72 22.10 55.27
CA ARG A 94 21.70 22.00 56.73
C ARG A 94 22.58 20.88 57.30
N ILE A 95 22.59 19.65 56.74
CA ILE A 95 23.49 18.56 57.20
C ILE A 95 24.97 18.94 57.02
N ALA A 96 25.31 19.58 55.90
CA ALA A 96 26.70 19.91 55.59
C ALA A 96 27.21 21.01 56.53
N GLU A 97 26.41 22.04 56.82
CA GLU A 97 26.80 23.10 57.77
C GLU A 97 26.92 22.60 59.21
N THR A 98 25.97 21.81 59.70
CA THR A 98 25.98 21.29 61.08
C THR A 98 27.16 20.34 61.31
N THR A 99 27.44 19.48 60.32
CA THR A 99 28.62 18.60 60.32
C THR A 99 29.89 19.44 60.24
N ALA A 100 29.95 20.45 59.36
CA ALA A 100 31.10 21.35 59.22
C ALA A 100 31.51 22.04 60.50
N ARG A 101 30.55 22.60 61.23
CA ARG A 101 30.83 23.25 62.51
C ARG A 101 31.44 22.29 63.53
N SER A 102 31.03 21.02 63.55
CA SER A 102 31.60 20.00 64.47
C SER A 102 33.08 19.67 64.18
N TYR A 103 33.53 19.86 62.94
CA TYR A 103 34.93 19.71 62.53
C TYR A 103 35.71 21.04 62.55
N GLY A 104 35.08 22.12 63.05
CA GLY A 104 35.65 23.45 63.13
C GLY A 104 35.81 24.11 61.75
N ILE A 105 34.90 23.87 60.82
CA ILE A 105 34.86 24.52 59.51
C ILE A 105 33.92 25.73 59.60
N ASP A 106 34.37 26.87 59.06
CA ASP A 106 33.73 28.18 59.27
C ASP A 106 32.61 28.47 58.28
N ALA A 107 32.66 27.87 57.08
CA ALA A 107 31.58 27.92 56.10
C ALA A 107 31.59 26.70 55.16
N VAL A 108 30.44 26.42 54.55
CA VAL A 108 30.30 25.41 53.49
C VAL A 108 29.68 26.07 52.27
N LEU A 109 30.24 25.83 51.09
CA LEU A 109 29.70 26.34 49.83
C LEU A 109 29.69 25.22 48.77
N PRO A 110 28.54 24.83 48.20
CA PRO A 110 28.51 23.87 47.10
C PRO A 110 29.38 24.34 45.94
N PHE A 111 30.08 23.41 45.27
CA PHE A 111 30.86 23.76 44.09
C PHE A 111 29.99 24.43 43.00
N GLU A 112 28.73 24.00 42.85
CA GLU A 112 27.75 24.59 41.92
C GLU A 112 27.48 26.08 42.16
N ARG A 113 27.65 26.57 43.40
CA ARG A 113 27.47 27.98 43.78
C ARG A 113 28.80 28.72 43.94
N GLN A 114 29.84 28.30 43.22
CA GLN A 114 31.16 28.94 43.23
C GLN A 114 31.13 30.44 42.92
N ASP A 115 30.13 30.95 42.21
CA ASP A 115 29.98 32.38 41.92
C ASP A 115 29.81 33.23 43.19
N MET A 116 29.29 32.63 44.27
CA MET A 116 29.09 33.25 45.58
C MET A 116 30.36 33.27 46.44
N LEU A 117 31.42 32.58 46.00
CA LEU A 117 32.65 32.37 46.76
C LEU A 117 33.30 33.67 47.29
N PRO A 118 33.37 34.79 46.52
CA PRO A 118 33.88 36.05 47.03
C PRO A 118 33.08 36.61 48.22
N GLN A 119 31.75 36.51 48.17
CA GLN A 119 30.86 37.03 49.21
C GLN A 119 30.96 36.19 50.49
N VAL A 120 30.99 34.86 50.34
CA VAL A 120 31.15 33.95 51.48
C VAL A 120 32.51 34.16 52.15
N LEU A 121 33.60 34.26 51.37
CA LEU A 121 34.93 34.53 51.95
C LEU A 121 35.00 35.87 52.68
N ALA A 122 34.38 36.93 52.13
CA ALA A 122 34.29 38.22 52.80
C ALA A 122 33.55 38.10 54.15
N SER A 123 32.44 37.34 54.19
CA SER A 123 31.68 37.10 55.42
C SER A 123 32.46 36.30 56.46
N VAL A 124 33.20 35.27 56.04
CA VAL A 124 34.03 34.42 56.92
C VAL A 124 35.17 35.24 57.52
N LEU A 125 35.80 36.09 56.72
CA LEU A 125 36.88 36.97 57.17
C LEU A 125 36.37 38.09 58.11
N ALA A 126 35.17 38.62 57.87
CA ALA A 126 34.56 39.63 58.73
C ALA A 126 34.11 39.03 60.08
N ASN A 127 33.45 37.88 60.08
CA ASN A 127 32.99 37.21 61.31
C ASN A 127 34.14 36.68 62.18
N HIS A 128 35.31 36.39 61.59
CA HIS A 128 36.49 36.00 62.36
C HIS A 128 37.03 37.11 63.27
N LEU A 129 36.64 38.37 63.04
CA LEU A 129 37.04 39.54 63.84
C LEU A 129 36.09 39.82 65.03
N GLU A 130 34.89 39.23 65.08
CA GLU A 130 33.97 39.35 66.22
C GLU A 130 33.33 37.99 66.57
N LYS A 131 33.83 37.33 67.63
CA LYS A 131 33.23 36.19 68.36
C LYS A 131 32.82 34.95 67.54
N SER A 132 33.46 33.81 67.81
CA SER A 132 32.91 32.48 67.51
C SER A 132 31.48 32.37 68.08
N SER A 133 30.50 32.04 67.25
CA SER A 133 29.08 31.87 67.59
C SER A 133 28.83 30.69 68.53
N ARG A 134 29.18 30.86 69.82
CA ARG A 134 28.85 29.88 70.87
C ARG A 134 27.34 29.84 71.07
N LEU A 135 26.77 28.64 71.15
CA LEU A 135 25.34 28.45 71.41
C LEU A 135 25.01 28.84 72.86
N ASN A 136 23.88 29.50 73.11
CA ASN A 136 23.47 29.83 74.48
C ASN A 136 23.01 28.57 75.21
N LEU A 137 23.61 28.27 76.36
CA LEU A 137 23.26 27.16 77.23
C LEU A 137 22.76 27.70 78.57
N LEU A 138 21.57 27.26 78.99
CA LEU A 138 21.06 27.54 80.34
C LEU A 138 21.44 26.37 81.25
N LEU A 139 22.18 26.63 82.32
CA LEU A 139 22.60 25.63 83.31
C LEU A 139 21.88 25.87 84.63
N LEU A 140 21.01 24.95 85.03
CA LEU A 140 20.41 24.94 86.37
C LEU A 140 21.22 24.02 87.29
N GLU A 141 22.00 24.62 88.18
CA GLU A 141 22.79 23.91 89.19
C GLU A 141 22.81 24.74 90.49
N PRO A 142 22.31 24.24 91.63
CA PRO A 142 22.26 24.98 92.90
C PRO A 142 23.63 25.39 93.45
N THR A 143 24.67 24.59 93.18
CA THR A 143 25.97 24.73 93.83
C THR A 143 26.98 25.35 92.87
N ASN A 144 27.49 26.53 93.18
CA ASN A 144 28.48 27.23 92.34
C ASN A 144 29.75 26.41 92.06
N THR A 145 30.16 25.51 92.97
CA THR A 145 31.33 24.64 92.75
C THR A 145 31.06 23.62 91.64
N LYS A 146 29.94 22.90 91.71
CA LYS A 146 29.53 21.90 90.73
C LYS A 146 29.18 22.54 89.38
N ALA A 147 28.56 23.73 89.39
CA ALA A 147 28.27 24.50 88.18
C ALA A 147 29.55 24.88 87.41
N ASN A 148 30.61 25.27 88.12
CA ASN A 148 31.90 25.60 87.51
C ASN A 148 32.58 24.36 86.92
N GLU A 149 32.45 23.20 87.56
CA GLU A 149 32.97 21.92 87.04
C GLU A 149 32.28 21.49 85.74
N ILE A 150 30.95 21.62 85.68
CA ILE A 150 30.14 21.34 84.47
C ILE A 150 30.41 22.35 83.35
N SER A 151 30.57 23.62 83.71
CA SER A 151 30.73 24.71 82.73
C SER A 151 32.08 24.65 82.02
N LYS A 152 33.16 24.33 82.74
CA LYS A 152 34.54 24.36 82.22
C LYS A 152 34.75 23.59 80.90
N PRO A 153 34.27 22.34 80.72
CA PRO A 153 34.39 21.62 79.45
C PRO A 153 33.47 22.14 78.34
N LEU A 154 32.38 22.83 78.68
CA LEU A 154 31.36 23.31 77.73
C LEU A 154 31.64 24.71 77.16
N LEU A 155 32.51 25.50 77.81
CA LEU A 155 32.83 26.89 77.42
C LEU A 155 33.43 27.06 76.01
N LEU A 156 33.95 25.99 75.41
CA LEU A 156 34.45 26.03 74.04
C LEU A 156 33.31 26.16 73.02
N ASN A 157 32.19 25.47 73.27
CA ASN A 157 31.08 25.33 72.32
C ASN A 157 29.84 26.16 72.74
N PHE A 158 29.72 26.49 74.03
CA PHE A 158 28.55 27.14 74.61
C PHE A 158 28.87 28.45 75.36
N SER A 159 27.93 29.39 75.30
CA SER A 159 27.85 30.57 76.17
C SER A 159 26.88 30.26 77.29
N ILE A 160 27.39 30.14 78.52
CA ILE A 160 26.66 29.51 79.63
C ILE A 160 26.04 30.58 80.53
N THR A 161 24.72 30.53 80.69
CA THR A 161 23.98 31.27 81.71
C THR A 161 23.67 30.31 82.86
N HIS A 162 24.30 30.54 84.01
CA HIS A 162 24.12 29.70 85.21
C HIS A 162 23.06 30.30 86.14
N VAL A 163 22.15 29.44 86.61
CA VAL A 163 21.06 29.77 87.55
C VAL A 163 20.99 28.71 88.65
N THR A 164 20.50 29.11 89.83
CA THR A 164 20.51 28.26 91.04
C THR A 164 19.13 27.77 91.49
N SER A 165 18.04 28.28 90.89
CA SER A 165 16.66 27.88 91.21
C SER A 165 15.78 27.77 89.97
N SER A 166 14.74 26.93 90.01
CA SER A 166 13.81 26.71 88.88
C SER A 166 13.09 28.00 88.45
N GLN A 167 12.71 28.86 89.40
CA GLN A 167 12.11 30.16 89.10
C GLN A 167 13.09 31.10 88.37
N ALA A 168 14.37 31.08 88.75
CA ALA A 168 15.39 31.87 88.07
C ALA A 168 15.69 31.32 86.67
N ALA A 169 15.64 29.99 86.49
CA ALA A 169 15.76 29.35 85.19
C ALA A 169 14.64 29.74 84.24
N LEU A 170 13.38 29.69 84.70
CA LEU A 170 12.23 30.11 83.89
C LEU A 170 12.29 31.59 83.52
N ASN A 171 12.67 32.46 84.47
CA ASN A 171 12.85 33.88 84.21
C ASN A 171 13.95 34.15 83.17
N ALA A 172 15.09 33.47 83.28
CA ALA A 172 16.18 33.58 82.31
C ALA A 172 15.75 33.07 80.93
N TYR A 173 15.06 31.93 80.87
CA TYR A 173 14.53 31.33 79.64
C TYR A 173 13.53 32.25 78.92
N ASN A 174 12.69 32.97 79.68
CA ASN A 174 11.76 33.95 79.12
C ASN A 174 12.42 35.25 78.64
N GLN A 175 13.62 35.57 79.14
CA GLN A 175 14.36 36.79 78.77
C GLN A 175 15.26 36.60 77.55
N GLN A 176 15.74 35.37 77.29
CA GLN A 176 16.68 35.08 76.22
C GLN A 176 16.47 33.66 75.68
N GLN A 177 16.68 33.48 74.37
CA GLN A 177 16.64 32.14 73.75
C GLN A 177 17.91 31.34 74.06
N PHE A 178 17.69 30.09 74.48
CA PHE A 178 18.73 29.09 74.72
C PHE A 178 18.64 27.97 73.68
N ALA A 179 19.78 27.60 73.11
CA ALA A 179 19.87 26.46 72.20
C ALA A 179 19.75 25.13 72.96
N ILE A 180 20.12 25.11 74.23
CA ILE A 180 20.06 23.93 75.09
C ILE A 180 19.86 24.33 76.56
N VAL A 181 19.09 23.54 77.29
CA VAL A 181 18.89 23.65 78.74
C VAL A 181 19.50 22.41 79.39
N LEU A 182 20.46 22.59 80.30
CA LEU A 182 21.10 21.53 81.06
C LEU A 182 20.63 21.60 82.51
N LEU A 183 19.99 20.54 82.99
CA LEU A 183 19.36 20.47 84.30
C LEU A 183 20.02 19.39 85.15
N ASP A 184 20.33 19.67 86.41
CA ASP A 184 20.60 18.61 87.40
C ASP A 184 19.26 18.07 87.96
N ALA A 185 18.95 16.82 87.63
CA ALA A 185 17.75 16.09 88.03
C ALA A 185 18.08 14.86 88.88
N THR A 186 19.12 14.96 89.72
CA THR A 186 19.44 13.99 90.78
C THR A 186 18.21 13.71 91.67
N ALA A 187 18.15 12.54 92.32
CA ALA A 187 16.96 12.04 93.02
C ALA A 187 16.34 13.01 94.03
N ALA A 188 17.15 13.88 94.64
CA ALA A 188 16.68 14.92 95.56
C ALA A 188 15.87 16.06 94.89
N ARG A 189 15.87 16.12 93.55
CA ARG A 189 15.38 17.25 92.74
C ARG A 189 14.54 16.81 91.53
N ALA A 190 14.24 15.52 91.43
CA ALA A 190 13.48 14.94 90.32
C ALA A 190 12.12 15.64 90.11
N GLU A 191 11.38 15.92 91.19
CA GLU A 191 10.08 16.60 91.12
C GLU A 191 10.20 18.06 90.61
N GLU A 192 11.15 18.84 91.16
CA GLU A 192 11.35 20.23 90.76
C GLU A 192 11.81 20.36 89.30
N SER A 193 12.68 19.46 88.86
CA SER A 193 13.18 19.43 87.48
C SER A 193 12.09 18.99 86.49
N SER A 194 11.22 18.04 86.85
CA SER A 194 10.11 17.59 86.01
C SER A 194 9.06 18.69 85.75
N VAL A 195 8.74 19.48 86.77
CA VAL A 195 7.84 20.64 86.64
C VAL A 195 8.45 21.68 85.68
N LEU A 196 9.73 22.00 85.84
CA LEU A 196 10.41 22.96 84.98
C LEU A 196 10.50 22.49 83.52
N VAL A 197 10.79 21.20 83.29
CA VAL A 197 10.77 20.59 81.95
C VAL A 197 9.40 20.78 81.29
N SER A 198 8.33 20.51 82.04
CA SER A 198 6.96 20.64 81.55
C SER A 198 6.62 22.08 81.17
N GLU A 199 7.01 23.07 81.98
CA GLU A 199 6.80 24.50 81.69
C GLU A 199 7.59 24.97 80.46
N ILE A 200 8.85 24.54 80.33
CA ILE A 200 9.69 24.89 79.18
C ILE A 200 9.11 24.29 77.88
N LEU A 201 8.70 23.02 77.91
CA LEU A 201 8.14 22.33 76.73
C LEU A 201 6.73 22.82 76.36
N GLN A 202 5.95 23.37 77.31
CA GLN A 202 4.70 24.07 77.00
C GLN A 202 4.96 25.34 76.16
N HIS A 203 6.04 26.06 76.45
CA HIS A 203 6.42 27.27 75.72
C HIS A 203 7.14 26.97 74.39
N ASN A 204 8.04 25.98 74.37
CA ASN A 204 8.72 25.50 73.18
C ASN A 204 8.82 23.96 73.20
N PRO A 205 7.91 23.26 72.51
CA PRO A 205 7.89 21.80 72.46
C PRO A 205 9.15 21.15 71.87
N MET A 206 9.96 21.93 71.14
CA MET A 206 11.18 21.46 70.49
C MET A 206 12.47 21.87 71.23
N GLN A 207 12.35 22.47 72.43
CA GLN A 207 13.51 22.90 73.20
C GLN A 207 14.42 21.70 73.54
N ALA A 208 15.70 21.81 73.19
CA ALA A 208 16.67 20.80 73.60
C ALA A 208 16.91 20.88 75.11
N ILE A 209 16.57 19.81 75.83
CA ILE A 209 16.75 19.69 77.29
C ILE A 209 17.58 18.44 77.57
N VAL A 210 18.66 18.59 78.33
CA VAL A 210 19.49 17.48 78.80
C VAL A 210 19.44 17.44 80.33
N THR A 211 19.17 16.27 80.89
CA THR A 211 19.09 16.08 82.35
C THR A 211 20.24 15.24 82.88
N ILE A 212 20.89 15.69 83.95
CA ILE A 212 21.88 14.90 84.69
C ILE A 212 21.16 14.11 85.79
N ILE A 213 21.30 12.79 85.82
CA ILE A 213 20.63 11.88 86.76
C ILE A 213 21.64 11.04 87.55
N ASP A 214 21.27 10.60 88.75
CA ASP A 214 22.05 9.69 89.62
C ASP A 214 21.38 8.33 89.85
N SER A 215 20.27 8.07 89.15
CA SER A 215 19.55 6.79 89.22
C SER A 215 20.11 5.76 88.25
N ASP A 216 20.12 4.50 88.68
CA ASP A 216 20.46 3.32 87.88
C ASP A 216 19.22 2.65 87.25
N ASP A 217 18.06 3.23 87.48
CA ASP A 217 16.77 2.72 87.04
C ASP A 217 16.50 3.11 85.57
N ALA A 218 16.37 2.10 84.71
CA ALA A 218 16.05 2.27 83.30
C ALA A 218 14.63 2.81 83.10
N ASP A 219 13.68 2.46 83.97
CA ASP A 219 12.29 2.89 83.87
C ASP A 219 12.19 4.40 84.11
N TYR A 220 13.02 4.94 85.01
CA TYR A 220 13.11 6.38 85.26
C TYR A 220 13.70 7.14 84.07
N ALA A 221 14.76 6.62 83.44
CA ALA A 221 15.34 7.22 82.25
C ALA A 221 14.36 7.20 81.06
N GLU A 222 13.58 6.13 80.91
CA GLU A 222 12.50 6.03 79.91
C GLU A 222 11.42 7.08 80.14
N GLN A 223 10.95 7.24 81.39
CA GLN A 223 9.95 8.26 81.74
C GLN A 223 10.43 9.69 81.43
N LEU A 224 11.72 9.98 81.67
CA LEU A 224 12.30 11.29 81.32
C LEU A 224 12.27 11.53 79.81
N LEU A 225 12.67 10.56 79.00
CA LEU A 225 12.60 10.69 77.53
C LEU A 225 11.16 10.85 77.04
N LEU A 226 10.21 10.09 77.60
CA LEU A 226 8.79 10.20 77.26
C LEU A 226 8.17 11.54 77.68
N SER A 227 8.73 12.21 78.68
CA SER A 227 8.32 13.56 79.12
C SER A 227 8.79 14.69 78.19
N GLY A 228 9.60 14.37 77.17
CA GLY A 228 10.10 15.32 76.16
C GLY A 228 11.53 15.82 76.41
N VAL A 229 12.24 15.26 77.39
CA VAL A 229 13.69 15.49 77.55
C VAL A 229 14.42 14.92 76.33
N THR A 230 15.41 15.66 75.83
CA THR A 230 16.14 15.30 74.61
C THR A 230 17.17 14.20 74.84
N ASP A 231 17.88 14.23 75.97
CA ASP A 231 18.84 13.22 76.36
C ASP A 231 19.13 13.29 77.88
N PHE A 232 19.78 12.29 78.43
CA PHE A 232 20.20 12.27 79.84
C PHE A 232 21.66 11.88 80.02
N ILE A 233 22.26 12.32 81.13
CA ILE A 233 23.65 12.05 81.48
C ILE A 233 23.68 11.46 82.89
N ARG A 234 24.29 10.29 83.05
CA ARG A 234 24.41 9.64 84.35
C ARG A 234 25.65 10.14 85.11
N ALA A 235 25.48 10.54 86.36
CA ALA A 235 26.58 10.85 87.27
C ALA A 235 27.09 9.56 87.96
N PRO A 236 28.42 9.36 88.11
CA PRO A 236 29.51 10.20 87.61
C PRO A 236 29.72 10.05 86.10
N TYR A 237 29.96 11.16 85.41
CA TYR A 237 30.23 11.22 83.96
C TYR A 237 31.65 11.72 83.70
N ASP A 238 32.20 11.38 82.52
CA ASP A 238 33.43 11.99 82.04
C ASP A 238 33.15 13.32 81.30
N THR A 239 34.17 14.19 81.24
CA THR A 239 34.03 15.51 80.60
C THR A 239 33.85 15.46 79.08
N PRO A 240 34.46 14.51 78.31
CA PRO A 240 34.19 14.39 76.88
C PRO A 240 32.76 13.94 76.54
N PHE A 241 32.18 13.04 77.33
CA PHE A 241 30.82 12.53 77.14
C PHE A 241 29.79 13.62 77.40
N LEU A 242 29.94 14.39 78.48
CA LEU A 242 29.10 15.56 78.77
C LEU A 242 29.06 16.53 77.58
N ASN A 243 30.24 16.89 77.05
CA ASN A 243 30.32 17.81 75.91
C ASN A 243 29.65 17.22 74.66
N LYS A 244 29.87 15.93 74.38
CA LYS A 244 29.29 15.25 73.22
C LYS A 244 27.77 15.20 73.27
N VAL A 245 27.18 14.85 74.42
CA VAL A 245 25.73 14.76 74.60
C VAL A 245 25.09 16.14 74.45
N CYS A 246 25.67 17.17 75.07
CA CYS A 246 25.18 18.54 74.93
C CYS A 246 25.27 19.06 73.49
N ASP A 247 26.37 18.80 72.77
CA ASP A 247 26.50 19.22 71.36
C ASP A 247 25.49 18.49 70.44
N HIS A 248 25.24 17.20 70.69
CA HIS A 248 24.26 16.42 69.93
C HIS A 248 22.83 16.91 70.20
N ALA A 249 22.47 17.12 71.47
CA ALA A 249 21.15 17.58 71.86
C ALA A 249 20.86 18.97 71.31
N ALA A 250 21.82 19.91 71.40
CA ALA A 250 21.66 21.29 70.92
C ALA A 250 21.48 21.41 69.40
N ARG A 251 21.82 20.38 68.62
CA ARG A 251 21.78 20.42 67.13
C ARG A 251 20.85 19.38 66.52
N ARG A 252 20.07 18.65 67.32
CA ARG A 252 19.20 17.54 66.89
C ARG A 252 18.19 17.97 65.83
N GLU A 253 17.59 19.15 65.99
CA GLU A 253 16.54 19.64 65.09
C GLU A 253 17.07 19.92 63.68
N ASP A 254 18.28 20.49 63.58
CA ASP A 254 18.96 20.70 62.29
C ASP A 254 19.22 19.37 61.54
N PHE A 255 19.57 18.31 62.27
CA PHE A 255 19.76 16.98 61.69
C PHE A 255 18.44 16.37 61.17
N MET A 256 17.35 16.49 61.93
CA MET A 256 16.06 15.90 61.58
C MET A 256 15.44 16.54 60.34
N VAL A 257 15.47 17.87 60.23
CA VAL A 257 14.94 18.58 59.06
C VAL A 257 15.69 18.19 57.80
N SER A 258 17.01 18.14 57.89
CA SER A 258 17.86 17.85 56.74
C SER A 258 17.78 16.39 56.29
N TYR A 259 17.51 15.44 57.19
CA TYR A 259 17.25 14.05 56.83
C TYR A 259 15.95 13.89 56.03
N ALA A 260 14.89 14.62 56.40
CA ALA A 260 13.61 14.60 55.69
C ALA A 260 13.73 15.16 54.25
N GLU A 261 14.47 16.26 54.07
CA GLU A 261 14.74 16.83 52.74
C GLU A 261 15.55 15.87 51.86
N PHE A 262 16.54 15.17 52.43
CA PHE A 262 17.34 14.18 51.71
C PHE A 262 16.49 12.99 51.26
N ALA A 263 15.63 12.46 52.13
CA ALA A 263 14.74 11.34 51.81
C ALA A 263 13.82 11.67 50.61
N ASN A 264 13.21 12.85 50.60
CA ASN A 264 12.37 13.32 49.50
C ASN A 264 13.14 13.43 48.17
N LYS A 265 14.40 13.88 48.21
CA LYS A 265 15.20 14.03 46.99
C LYS A 265 15.60 12.68 46.38
N VAL A 266 15.93 11.70 47.22
CA VAL A 266 16.25 10.33 46.79
C VAL A 266 15.03 9.67 46.14
N GLU A 267 13.84 9.86 46.71
CA GLU A 267 12.59 9.35 46.15
C GLU A 267 12.28 9.97 44.77
N GLN A 268 12.41 11.29 44.62
CA GLN A 268 12.24 11.96 43.33
C GLN A 268 13.19 11.44 42.24
N LEU A 269 14.46 11.22 42.59
CA LEU A 269 15.45 10.71 41.65
C LEU A 269 15.10 9.30 41.18
N SER A 270 14.71 8.42 42.11
CA SER A 270 14.29 7.05 41.80
C SER A 270 13.08 7.01 40.86
N ILE A 271 12.06 7.84 41.10
CA ILE A 271 10.89 7.95 40.23
C ILE A 271 11.29 8.42 38.82
N SER A 272 12.20 9.40 38.73
CA SER A 272 12.65 9.88 37.41
C SER A 272 13.43 8.80 36.64
N GLU A 273 14.28 8.03 37.32
CA GLU A 273 15.10 6.98 36.71
C GLU A 273 14.22 5.88 36.11
N VAL A 274 13.21 5.43 36.88
CA VAL A 274 12.21 4.46 36.39
C VAL A 274 11.47 5.03 35.16
N ARG A 275 11.03 6.29 35.23
CA ARG A 275 10.34 6.95 34.11
C ARG A 275 11.20 7.02 32.85
N TYR A 276 12.48 7.36 32.98
CA TYR A 276 13.42 7.37 31.85
C TYR A 276 13.64 5.98 31.28
N ARG A 277 13.78 4.97 32.13
CA ARG A 277 13.95 3.57 31.70
C ARG A 277 12.73 3.07 30.93
N ASP A 278 11.53 3.40 31.40
CA ASP A 278 10.28 3.01 30.76
C ASP A 278 10.10 3.71 29.40
N LEU A 279 10.38 5.02 29.32
CA LEU A 279 10.36 5.78 28.06
C LEU A 279 11.38 5.22 27.04
N PHE A 280 12.61 4.95 27.47
CA PHE A 280 13.63 4.37 26.62
C PHE A 280 13.21 3.00 26.08
N SER A 281 12.66 2.15 26.96
CA SER A 281 12.16 0.81 26.59
C SER A 281 10.99 0.89 25.61
N ALA A 282 10.08 1.87 25.78
CA ALA A 282 8.96 2.09 24.87
C ALA A 282 9.44 2.53 23.47
N HIS A 283 10.36 3.50 23.39
CA HIS A 283 10.94 3.92 22.11
C HIS A 283 11.68 2.79 21.40
N GLN A 284 12.44 1.98 22.15
CA GLN A 284 13.16 0.84 21.58
C GLN A 284 12.18 -0.20 20.99
N ARG A 285 11.06 -0.49 21.66
CA ARG A 285 10.02 -1.39 21.11
C ARG A 285 9.42 -0.86 19.82
N ILE A 286 9.15 0.45 19.72
CA ILE A 286 8.62 1.05 18.49
C ILE A 286 9.61 0.80 17.34
N LEU A 287 10.89 1.14 17.51
CA LEU A 287 11.90 0.95 16.46
C LEU A 287 12.08 -0.52 16.03
N LEU A 288 11.95 -1.46 16.97
CA LEU A 288 12.08 -2.89 16.71
C LEU A 288 10.86 -3.50 15.99
N HIS A 289 9.67 -2.90 16.15
CA HIS A 289 8.42 -3.40 15.56
C HIS A 289 7.92 -2.60 14.34
N LEU A 290 8.67 -1.59 13.89
CA LEU A 290 8.39 -0.94 12.62
C LEU A 290 8.66 -1.90 11.46
N ASN A 291 7.72 -1.98 10.50
CA ASN A 291 7.92 -2.71 9.25
C ASN A 291 8.79 -1.94 8.25
N THR A 292 8.85 -0.62 8.38
CA THR A 292 9.73 0.27 7.61
C THR A 292 11.15 0.21 8.15
N VAL A 293 12.13 0.17 7.26
CA VAL A 293 13.53 0.26 7.67
C VAL A 293 13.85 1.70 8.03
N VAL A 294 14.44 1.90 9.19
CA VAL A 294 14.96 3.19 9.66
C VAL A 294 16.46 3.04 9.83
N LEU A 295 17.22 3.90 9.17
CA LEU A 295 18.68 3.89 9.23
C LEU A 295 19.27 5.30 9.37
N GLU A 296 20.49 5.35 9.89
CA GLU A 296 21.28 6.58 10.00
C GLU A 296 22.63 6.38 9.30
N LEU A 297 23.01 7.33 8.46
CA LEU A 297 24.30 7.39 7.78
C LEU A 297 25.18 8.48 8.37
N ASP A 298 26.49 8.25 8.40
CA ASP A 298 27.48 9.28 8.72
C ASP A 298 27.82 10.19 7.53
N GLN A 299 28.75 11.13 7.74
CA GLN A 299 29.22 12.08 6.72
C GLN A 299 29.94 11.41 5.55
N GLN A 300 30.32 10.15 5.67
CA GLN A 300 30.95 9.34 4.63
C GLN A 300 29.94 8.40 3.94
N GLY A 301 28.65 8.47 4.31
CA GLY A 301 27.59 7.63 3.77
C GLY A 301 27.57 6.20 4.33
N LEU A 302 28.25 5.94 5.45
CA LEU A 302 28.28 4.61 6.09
C LEU A 302 27.14 4.44 7.09
N ILE A 303 26.57 3.23 7.13
CA ILE A 303 25.44 2.90 8.02
C ILE A 303 25.91 2.81 9.47
N ARG A 304 25.47 3.76 10.30
CA ARG A 304 25.72 3.81 11.76
C ARG A 304 24.65 3.11 12.59
N PHE A 305 23.41 3.23 12.15
CA PHE A 305 22.26 2.63 12.80
C PHE A 305 21.35 2.05 11.73
N ILE A 306 20.75 0.89 12.02
CA ILE A 306 19.70 0.30 11.21
C ILE A 306 18.83 -0.59 12.09
N ASN A 307 17.51 -0.50 11.96
CA ASN A 307 16.59 -1.32 12.73
C ASN A 307 16.43 -2.74 12.12
N PRO A 308 15.89 -3.73 12.88
CA PRO A 308 15.77 -5.11 12.42
C PRO A 308 14.90 -5.32 11.18
N ALA A 309 14.03 -4.36 10.84
CA ALA A 309 13.24 -4.41 9.60
C ALA A 309 14.12 -4.60 8.35
N TRP A 310 15.38 -4.15 8.40
CA TRP A 310 16.35 -4.37 7.34
C TRP A 310 16.64 -5.84 7.05
N GLU A 311 16.73 -6.66 8.09
CA GLU A 311 17.01 -8.09 7.93
C GLU A 311 15.82 -8.81 7.30
N ALA A 312 14.59 -8.41 7.67
CA ALA A 312 13.38 -8.91 7.04
C ALA A 312 13.24 -8.45 5.57
N LEU A 313 13.67 -7.22 5.24
CA LEU A 313 13.58 -6.66 3.88
C LEU A 313 14.67 -7.20 2.94
N SER A 314 15.92 -7.28 3.40
CA SER A 314 17.11 -7.50 2.56
C SER A 314 17.72 -8.91 2.71
N GLY A 315 17.40 -9.61 3.79
CA GLY A 315 18.01 -10.88 4.17
C GLY A 315 19.44 -10.75 4.74
N PHE A 316 20.00 -9.55 4.78
CA PHE A 316 21.29 -9.29 5.42
C PHE A 316 21.12 -8.97 6.90
N GLY A 317 21.95 -9.57 7.75
CA GLY A 317 21.88 -9.33 9.19
C GLY A 317 22.35 -7.92 9.53
N VAL A 318 21.69 -7.29 10.51
CA VAL A 318 22.02 -5.92 10.98
C VAL A 318 23.52 -5.76 11.25
N LYS A 319 24.13 -6.72 11.97
CA LYS A 319 25.56 -6.67 12.34
C LYS A 319 26.51 -6.70 11.14
N SER A 320 26.16 -7.39 10.06
CA SER A 320 26.99 -7.46 8.85
C SER A 320 26.85 -6.22 7.97
N THR A 321 25.76 -5.46 8.13
CA THR A 321 25.47 -4.27 7.32
C THR A 321 25.99 -2.99 7.95
N LEU A 322 26.18 -2.94 9.27
CA LEU A 322 26.78 -1.80 9.95
C LEU A 322 28.17 -1.48 9.37
N GLN A 323 28.49 -0.18 9.28
CA GLN A 323 29.73 0.37 8.71
C GLN A 323 29.97 0.06 7.23
N GLN A 324 28.95 -0.40 6.49
CA GLN A 324 29.01 -0.51 5.03
C GLN A 324 28.26 0.65 4.36
N GLN A 325 28.57 0.88 3.08
CA GLN A 325 27.79 1.82 2.26
C GLN A 325 26.46 1.19 1.85
N LEU A 326 25.38 1.97 1.89
CA LEU A 326 24.05 1.51 1.48
C LEU A 326 24.01 1.08 -0.01
N THR A 327 24.83 1.70 -0.84
CA THR A 327 24.99 1.39 -2.27
C THR A 327 25.44 -0.05 -2.53
N ASN A 328 26.22 -0.66 -1.63
CA ASN A 328 26.68 -2.04 -1.77
C ASN A 328 25.54 -3.08 -1.85
N PHE A 329 24.35 -2.72 -1.35
CA PHE A 329 23.17 -3.58 -1.34
C PHE A 329 22.23 -3.31 -2.52
N CYS A 330 22.62 -2.42 -3.44
CA CYS A 330 21.86 -2.07 -4.64
C CYS A 330 22.45 -2.73 -5.89
N ILE A 331 21.62 -2.93 -6.91
CA ILE A 331 22.10 -3.34 -8.24
C ILE A 331 22.98 -2.24 -8.87
N ALA A 332 23.94 -2.61 -9.73
CA ALA A 332 24.92 -1.71 -10.31
C ALA A 332 24.31 -0.43 -10.95
N GLU A 333 23.20 -0.57 -11.68
CA GLU A 333 22.48 0.55 -12.30
C GLU A 333 21.93 1.56 -11.27
N CYS A 334 21.54 1.08 -10.09
CA CYS A 334 20.96 1.90 -9.01
C CYS A 334 22.01 2.49 -8.07
N GLN A 335 23.24 1.95 -8.05
CA GLN A 335 24.32 2.42 -7.19
C GLN A 335 24.67 3.88 -7.49
N VAL A 336 24.81 4.22 -8.78
CA VAL A 336 25.15 5.58 -9.22
C VAL A 336 24.06 6.57 -8.81
N LYS A 337 22.79 6.21 -8.99
CA LYS A 337 21.64 7.04 -8.66
C LYS A 337 21.58 7.33 -7.16
N LEU A 338 21.70 6.29 -6.33
CA LEU A 338 21.66 6.44 -4.87
C LEU A 338 22.86 7.23 -4.34
N GLN A 339 24.06 6.98 -4.87
CA GLN A 339 25.26 7.72 -4.46
C GLN A 339 25.11 9.22 -4.78
N ALA A 340 24.64 9.56 -5.98
CA ALA A 340 24.40 10.95 -6.36
C ALA A 340 23.38 11.63 -5.43
N THR A 341 22.32 10.93 -5.02
CA THR A 341 21.34 11.45 -4.05
C THR A 341 21.97 11.70 -2.68
N ILE A 342 22.81 10.79 -2.18
CA ILE A 342 23.51 10.95 -0.90
C ILE A 342 24.48 12.13 -0.96
N ASP A 343 25.27 12.22 -2.03
CA ASP A 343 26.27 13.27 -2.22
C ASP A 343 25.62 14.66 -2.36
N ASP A 344 24.49 14.77 -3.05
CA ASP A 344 23.73 16.02 -3.21
C ASP A 344 23.23 16.55 -1.86
N ILE A 345 22.66 15.67 -1.03
CA ILE A 345 22.20 16.02 0.33
C ILE A 345 23.38 16.46 1.21
N LEU A 346 24.53 15.78 1.12
CA LEU A 346 25.73 16.13 1.91
C LEU A 346 26.39 17.43 1.46
N CYS A 347 26.37 17.74 0.16
CA CYS A 347 27.01 18.92 -0.43
C CYS A 347 26.16 20.21 -0.33
N GLY A 348 24.98 20.15 0.30
CA GLY A 348 24.11 21.32 0.49
C GLY A 348 23.06 21.54 -0.60
N GLY A 349 22.67 20.48 -1.31
CA GLY A 349 21.51 20.44 -2.20
C GLY A 349 20.18 20.41 -1.44
N GLU A 350 19.19 19.65 -1.93
CA GLU A 350 17.90 19.55 -1.24
C GLU A 350 18.03 18.80 0.10
N TYR A 351 17.53 19.39 1.19
CA TYR A 351 17.62 18.83 2.55
C TYR A 351 16.84 17.52 2.75
N LYS A 352 15.96 17.18 1.78
CA LYS A 352 15.14 15.97 1.75
C LYS A 352 14.96 15.51 0.31
N GLN A 353 15.28 14.25 0.02
CA GLN A 353 15.04 13.65 -1.29
C GLN A 353 14.42 12.25 -1.16
N GLN A 354 13.77 11.82 -2.24
CA GLN A 354 13.19 10.50 -2.38
C GLN A 354 13.71 9.83 -3.65
N VAL A 355 14.08 8.56 -3.55
CA VAL A 355 14.61 7.80 -4.68
C VAL A 355 14.07 6.36 -4.64
N GLU A 356 13.50 5.93 -5.77
CA GLU A 356 13.13 4.53 -5.98
C GLU A 356 14.33 3.79 -6.61
N ILE A 357 14.72 2.67 -5.99
CA ILE A 357 15.86 1.84 -6.38
C ILE A 357 15.54 0.35 -6.23
N ARG A 358 16.36 -0.51 -6.84
CA ARG A 358 16.32 -1.96 -6.61
C ARG A 358 17.45 -2.40 -5.69
N LEU A 359 17.07 -2.99 -4.56
CA LEU A 359 18.00 -3.70 -3.69
C LEU A 359 18.20 -5.13 -4.19
N GLN A 360 19.39 -5.65 -3.97
CA GLN A 360 19.69 -7.06 -4.15
C GLN A 360 19.49 -7.76 -2.81
N HIS A 361 18.54 -8.68 -2.75
CA HIS A 361 18.30 -9.51 -1.58
C HIS A 361 19.39 -10.58 -1.45
N LYS A 362 19.67 -11.06 -0.24
CA LYS A 362 20.72 -12.08 0.02
C LYS A 362 20.57 -13.38 -0.79
N ASN A 363 19.35 -13.75 -1.17
CA ASN A 363 19.07 -14.92 -2.01
C ASN A 363 19.30 -14.68 -3.52
N GLY A 364 19.72 -13.48 -3.92
CA GLY A 364 19.95 -13.09 -5.32
C GLY A 364 18.77 -12.43 -6.02
N SER A 365 17.57 -12.41 -5.42
CA SER A 365 16.39 -11.71 -5.98
C SER A 365 16.51 -10.18 -5.85
N GLN A 366 15.73 -9.44 -6.65
CA GLN A 366 15.71 -7.97 -6.65
C GLN A 366 14.41 -7.44 -6.05
N ILE A 367 14.52 -6.49 -5.12
CA ILE A 367 13.37 -5.91 -4.40
C ILE A 367 13.33 -4.41 -4.70
N TRP A 368 12.16 -3.89 -5.05
CA TRP A 368 12.01 -2.45 -5.25
C TRP A 368 11.75 -1.78 -3.92
N VAL A 369 12.48 -0.70 -3.67
CA VAL A 369 12.34 0.09 -2.45
C VAL A 369 12.29 1.57 -2.75
N GLU A 370 11.58 2.29 -1.90
CA GLU A 370 11.57 3.74 -1.86
C GLU A 370 12.43 4.20 -0.68
N CYS A 371 13.54 4.86 -0.99
CA CYS A 371 14.43 5.46 0.01
C CYS A 371 14.08 6.93 0.17
N ARG A 372 13.75 7.36 1.38
CA ARG A 372 13.55 8.78 1.72
C ARG A 372 14.68 9.20 2.65
N LEU A 373 15.53 10.09 2.17
CA LEU A 373 16.71 10.57 2.88
C LEU A 373 16.50 12.00 3.33
N GLN A 374 16.89 12.30 4.57
CA GLN A 374 16.80 13.62 5.15
C GLN A 374 18.05 13.91 5.99
N LEU A 375 18.66 15.07 5.75
CA LEU A 375 19.75 15.56 6.57
C LEU A 375 19.21 15.99 7.94
N ILE A 376 19.92 15.68 9.02
CA ILE A 376 19.63 16.20 10.36
C ILE A 376 20.94 16.74 10.94
N GLN A 377 20.89 17.96 11.46
CA GLN A 377 22.00 18.54 12.19
C GLN A 377 21.90 18.18 13.67
N ASN A 378 22.90 17.48 14.18
CA ASN A 378 22.98 17.20 15.60
C ASN A 378 23.48 18.43 16.38
N SER A 379 23.24 18.51 17.69
CA SER A 379 23.60 19.64 18.57
C SER A 379 25.11 19.94 18.64
N HIS A 380 25.95 19.06 18.09
CA HIS A 380 27.40 19.23 17.91
C HIS A 380 27.81 19.67 16.48
N ASN A 381 26.86 20.12 15.65
CA ASN A 381 27.09 20.59 14.27
C ASN A 381 27.63 19.52 13.29
N ASN A 382 27.46 18.24 13.62
CA ASN A 382 27.74 17.12 12.71
C ASN A 382 26.45 16.76 11.97
N ALA A 383 26.45 16.92 10.64
CA ALA A 383 25.38 16.47 9.77
C ALA A 383 25.35 14.93 9.73
N THR A 384 24.20 14.32 10.06
CA THR A 384 23.93 12.89 9.82
C THR A 384 22.70 12.77 8.93
N ILE A 385 22.68 11.75 8.05
CA ILE A 385 21.52 11.52 7.19
C ILE A 385 20.66 10.44 7.85
N THR A 386 19.41 10.77 8.10
CA THR A 386 18.40 9.75 8.43
C THR A 386 17.70 9.31 7.17
N ALA A 387 17.48 8.00 7.03
CA ALA A 387 16.73 7.47 5.90
C ALA A 387 15.69 6.45 6.34
N THR A 388 14.55 6.47 5.66
CA THR A 388 13.55 5.41 5.73
C THR A 388 13.52 4.65 4.41
N ILE A 389 13.47 3.32 4.47
CA ILE A 389 13.31 2.46 3.29
C ILE A 389 12.00 1.69 3.41
N ASP A 390 11.09 1.94 2.46
CA ASP A 390 9.81 1.25 2.35
C ASP A 390 9.84 0.24 1.19
N ASN A 391 9.27 -0.93 1.42
CA ASN A 391 9.11 -1.95 0.39
C ASN A 391 7.98 -1.54 -0.56
N ILE A 392 8.32 -1.25 -1.81
CA ILE A 392 7.36 -0.91 -2.87
C ILE A 392 7.34 -1.99 -3.95
N HIS A 393 7.84 -3.19 -3.68
CA HIS A 393 7.98 -4.26 -4.66
C HIS A 393 6.63 -4.66 -5.25
N GLU A 394 5.62 -4.94 -4.43
CA GLU A 394 4.28 -5.28 -4.91
C GLU A 394 3.66 -4.14 -5.73
N ARG A 395 3.79 -2.89 -5.25
CA ARG A 395 3.33 -1.69 -5.97
C ARG A 395 3.98 -1.59 -7.35
N LYS A 396 5.30 -1.79 -7.44
CA LYS A 396 6.04 -1.70 -8.70
C LYS A 396 5.78 -2.86 -9.64
N GLN A 397 5.64 -4.09 -9.11
CA GLN A 397 5.23 -5.23 -9.91
C GLN A 397 3.82 -5.00 -10.49
N ALA A 398 2.89 -4.51 -9.68
CA ALA A 398 1.55 -4.13 -10.14
C ALA A 398 1.61 -3.00 -11.18
N GLU A 399 2.44 -1.97 -11.00
CA GLU A 399 2.60 -0.89 -11.98
C GLU A 399 3.18 -1.41 -13.31
N LEU A 400 4.20 -2.25 -13.26
CA LEU A 400 4.80 -2.88 -14.45
C LEU A 400 3.82 -3.81 -15.15
N GLN A 401 3.08 -4.62 -14.39
CA GLN A 401 2.02 -5.47 -14.91
C GLN A 401 0.90 -4.65 -15.53
N LEU A 402 0.41 -3.60 -14.87
CA LEU A 402 -0.61 -2.70 -15.41
C LEU A 402 -0.13 -2.03 -16.70
N ARG A 403 1.13 -1.58 -16.75
CA ARG A 403 1.72 -1.02 -17.97
C ARG A 403 1.82 -2.06 -19.08
N HIS A 404 2.18 -3.29 -18.75
CA HIS A 404 2.22 -4.38 -19.70
C HIS A 404 0.81 -4.70 -20.23
N LEU A 405 -0.19 -4.85 -19.35
CA LEU A 405 -1.60 -5.08 -19.68
C LEU A 405 -2.22 -3.94 -20.50
N ALA A 406 -1.81 -2.70 -20.23
CA ALA A 406 -2.29 -1.53 -20.95
C ALA A 406 -1.80 -1.49 -22.41
N LEU A 407 -0.67 -2.14 -22.72
CA LEU A 407 -0.04 -2.07 -24.04
C LEU A 407 0.01 -3.40 -24.80
N HIS A 408 -0.32 -4.51 -24.16
CA HIS A 408 -0.26 -5.86 -24.73
C HIS A 408 -1.59 -6.60 -24.57
N ASP A 409 -1.86 -7.47 -25.53
CA ASP A 409 -2.95 -8.43 -25.47
C ASP A 409 -2.59 -9.55 -24.50
N THR A 410 -3.50 -9.84 -23.56
CA THR A 410 -3.24 -10.79 -22.47
C THR A 410 -3.16 -12.23 -22.91
N LEU A 411 -3.71 -12.54 -24.08
CA LEU A 411 -3.76 -13.91 -24.60
C LEU A 411 -2.50 -14.23 -25.41
N THR A 412 -2.15 -13.35 -26.35
CA THR A 412 -1.08 -13.59 -27.33
C THR A 412 0.26 -12.99 -26.93
N GLY A 413 0.28 -12.02 -26.01
CA GLY A 413 1.48 -11.27 -25.65
C GLY A 413 1.93 -10.24 -26.69
N LEU A 414 1.26 -10.16 -27.85
CA LEU A 414 1.47 -9.10 -28.84
C LEU A 414 1.01 -7.75 -28.29
N HIS A 415 1.36 -6.67 -28.98
CA HIS A 415 0.79 -5.36 -28.66
C HIS A 415 -0.72 -5.33 -28.90
N ASN A 416 -1.46 -4.59 -28.08
CA ASN A 416 -2.92 -4.47 -28.19
C ASN A 416 -3.36 -3.34 -29.13
N ARG A 417 -4.67 -3.21 -29.36
CA ARG A 417 -5.28 -2.15 -30.16
C ARG A 417 -4.88 -0.74 -29.71
N TYR A 418 -4.82 -0.48 -28.40
CA TYR A 418 -4.46 0.84 -27.89
C TYR A 418 -3.03 1.24 -28.30
N TYR A 419 -2.08 0.32 -28.20
CA TYR A 419 -0.70 0.57 -28.65
C TYR A 419 -0.60 0.69 -30.17
N PHE A 420 -1.34 -0.14 -30.91
CA PHE A 420 -1.44 -0.03 -32.37
C PHE A 420 -1.89 1.36 -32.81
N ASP A 421 -3.02 1.87 -32.27
CA ASP A 421 -3.56 3.17 -32.62
C ASP A 421 -2.57 4.29 -32.30
N GLN A 422 -1.86 4.22 -31.17
CA GLN A 422 -0.82 5.20 -30.83
C GLN A 422 0.35 5.17 -31.83
N GLN A 423 0.82 3.99 -32.23
CA GLN A 423 1.94 3.87 -33.16
C GLN A 423 1.55 4.27 -34.59
N LEU A 424 0.34 3.93 -35.04
CA LEU A 424 -0.17 4.36 -36.33
C LEU A 424 -0.26 5.89 -36.38
N ASN A 425 -0.88 6.51 -35.36
CA ASN A 425 -0.92 7.97 -35.22
C ASN A 425 0.48 8.60 -35.26
N ARG A 426 1.47 7.99 -34.60
CA ARG A 426 2.85 8.47 -34.62
C ARG A 426 3.48 8.37 -36.00
N ILE A 427 3.39 7.20 -36.64
CA ILE A 427 4.03 6.94 -37.95
C ILE A 427 3.46 7.84 -39.04
N CYS A 428 2.19 8.18 -38.96
CA CYS A 428 1.49 9.10 -39.85
C CYS A 428 1.86 10.58 -39.66
N GLN A 429 2.63 10.96 -38.63
CA GLN A 429 3.03 12.35 -38.45
C GLN A 429 4.03 12.79 -39.55
N PRO A 430 3.99 14.06 -40.01
CA PRO A 430 4.86 14.54 -41.09
C PRO A 430 6.36 14.28 -40.87
N GLN A 431 6.82 14.29 -39.61
CA GLN A 431 8.21 14.00 -39.24
C GLN A 431 8.63 12.55 -39.51
N HIS A 432 7.69 11.64 -39.78
CA HIS A 432 7.92 10.21 -40.03
C HIS A 432 7.53 9.77 -41.45
N THR A 433 6.90 10.65 -42.24
CA THR A 433 6.48 10.40 -43.64
C THR A 433 7.11 11.40 -44.63
N HIS A 434 8.30 11.92 -44.35
CA HIS A 434 8.98 12.89 -45.20
C HIS A 434 9.95 12.20 -46.17
N SER A 435 10.10 12.73 -47.39
CA SER A 435 11.21 12.43 -48.32
C SER A 435 11.46 10.94 -48.59
N ASP A 436 10.76 10.34 -49.55
CA ASP A 436 10.94 8.94 -50.02
C ASP A 436 10.79 7.83 -48.96
N ILE A 437 10.43 8.17 -47.71
CA ILE A 437 10.13 7.20 -46.65
C ILE A 437 8.69 6.73 -46.79
N GLU A 438 8.52 5.43 -47.03
CA GLU A 438 7.25 4.75 -47.15
C GLU A 438 7.10 3.72 -46.03
N HIS A 439 5.88 3.54 -45.54
CA HIS A 439 5.52 2.47 -44.61
C HIS A 439 4.32 1.72 -45.20
N ALA A 440 3.97 0.58 -44.63
CA ALA A 440 2.76 -0.15 -45.02
C ALA A 440 1.98 -0.58 -43.79
N LEU A 441 0.65 -0.60 -43.94
CA LEU A 441 -0.27 -1.14 -42.97
C LEU A 441 -0.91 -2.41 -43.56
N ILE A 442 -0.82 -3.48 -42.78
CA ILE A 442 -1.44 -4.77 -43.08
C ILE A 442 -2.50 -5.00 -42.01
N TYR A 443 -3.72 -5.32 -42.42
CA TYR A 443 -4.82 -5.73 -41.56
C TYR A 443 -5.20 -7.16 -41.92
N ILE A 444 -5.28 -8.03 -40.92
CA ILE A 444 -5.34 -9.49 -41.07
C ILE A 444 -6.53 -10.01 -40.27
N ASP A 445 -7.28 -10.91 -40.86
CA ASP A 445 -8.37 -11.63 -40.20
C ASP A 445 -8.24 -13.12 -40.47
N LEU A 446 -8.33 -13.92 -39.41
CA LEU A 446 -8.26 -15.38 -39.55
C LEU A 446 -9.58 -15.92 -40.10
N ASP A 447 -9.51 -16.53 -41.28
CA ASP A 447 -10.70 -17.03 -41.94
C ASP A 447 -11.32 -18.15 -41.11
N HIS A 448 -12.63 -18.10 -40.95
CA HIS A 448 -13.39 -19.14 -40.27
C HIS A 448 -12.93 -19.41 -38.82
N PHE A 449 -12.20 -18.50 -38.16
CA PHE A 449 -11.72 -18.72 -36.79
C PHE A 449 -12.85 -18.92 -35.78
N LYS A 450 -14.00 -18.27 -36.01
CA LYS A 450 -15.22 -18.52 -35.24
C LYS A 450 -15.61 -20.00 -35.23
N ILE A 451 -15.43 -20.71 -36.35
CA ILE A 451 -15.70 -22.16 -36.44
C ILE A 451 -14.76 -22.94 -35.51
N ILE A 452 -13.54 -22.50 -35.25
CA ILE A 452 -12.62 -23.17 -34.31
C ILE A 452 -13.06 -22.96 -32.86
N ASN A 453 -13.48 -21.73 -32.52
CA ASN A 453 -13.98 -21.40 -31.18
C ASN A 453 -15.26 -22.16 -30.85
N ASP A 454 -16.18 -22.21 -31.80
CA ASP A 454 -17.43 -22.94 -31.68
C ASP A 454 -17.06 -24.44 -31.63
N SER A 455 -16.50 -24.96 -32.74
CA SER A 455 -15.47 -26.03 -32.87
C SER A 455 -15.07 -26.86 -31.65
N LYS A 456 -14.26 -26.22 -30.83
CA LYS A 456 -13.34 -26.90 -29.90
C LYS A 456 -13.30 -26.17 -28.56
N GLY A 457 -14.21 -25.21 -28.39
CA GLY A 457 -14.23 -24.28 -27.29
C GLY A 457 -13.15 -23.21 -27.40
N HIS A 458 -13.38 -22.11 -26.68
CA HIS A 458 -12.47 -20.97 -26.66
C HIS A 458 -11.03 -21.30 -26.25
N GLN A 459 -10.82 -22.34 -25.44
CA GLN A 459 -9.47 -22.77 -25.06
C GLN A 459 -8.62 -23.21 -26.27
N GLN A 460 -9.24 -23.82 -27.27
CA GLN A 460 -8.54 -24.23 -28.48
C GLN A 460 -8.29 -23.06 -29.43
N GLY A 461 -9.28 -22.17 -29.59
CA GLY A 461 -9.07 -20.93 -30.33
C GLY A 461 -7.98 -20.07 -29.70
N ASP A 462 -7.89 -20.07 -28.37
CA ASP A 462 -6.81 -19.41 -27.63
C ASP A 462 -5.42 -19.97 -27.95
N ILE A 463 -5.29 -21.29 -28.11
CA ILE A 463 -4.05 -21.95 -28.53
C ILE A 463 -3.70 -21.54 -29.96
N VAL A 464 -4.68 -21.56 -30.86
CA VAL A 464 -4.50 -21.14 -32.25
C VAL A 464 -4.02 -19.69 -32.33
N LEU A 465 -4.64 -18.77 -31.60
CA LEU A 465 -4.25 -17.36 -31.59
C LEU A 465 -2.82 -17.16 -31.08
N LYS A 466 -2.39 -17.96 -30.09
CA LYS A 466 -1.00 -17.96 -29.60
C LYS A 466 -0.02 -18.50 -30.64
N GLU A 467 -0.37 -19.57 -31.34
CA GLU A 467 0.48 -20.12 -32.41
C GLU A 467 0.59 -19.14 -33.59
N VAL A 468 -0.51 -18.54 -34.02
CA VAL A 468 -0.53 -17.48 -35.04
C VAL A 468 0.33 -16.29 -34.61
N ALA A 469 0.20 -15.84 -33.35
CA ALA A 469 1.04 -14.78 -32.82
C ALA A 469 2.55 -15.14 -32.86
N GLN A 470 2.88 -16.40 -32.55
CA GLN A 470 4.25 -16.90 -32.63
C GLN A 470 4.76 -16.94 -34.08
N LEU A 471 3.91 -17.30 -35.05
CA LEU A 471 4.24 -17.24 -36.46
C LEU A 471 4.56 -15.80 -36.89
N PHE A 472 3.77 -14.82 -36.45
CA PHE A 472 4.08 -13.41 -36.74
C PHE A 472 5.42 -12.99 -36.14
N ILE A 473 5.69 -13.32 -34.87
CA ILE A 473 6.97 -12.98 -34.21
C ILE A 473 8.17 -13.62 -34.93
N THR A 474 7.98 -14.80 -35.51
CA THR A 474 9.07 -15.54 -36.17
C THR A 474 9.31 -15.09 -37.60
N ASN A 475 8.25 -14.70 -38.33
CA ASN A 475 8.32 -14.34 -39.75
C ASN A 475 8.47 -12.83 -39.99
N ILE A 476 8.20 -11.98 -38.98
CA ILE A 476 8.25 -10.53 -39.10
C ILE A 476 9.43 -9.98 -38.27
N SER A 477 10.26 -9.14 -38.90
CA SER A 477 11.39 -8.48 -38.26
C SER A 477 10.97 -7.63 -37.06
N THR A 478 11.79 -7.59 -36.00
CA THR A 478 11.52 -6.85 -34.75
C THR A 478 11.47 -5.32 -34.94
N GLU A 479 11.90 -4.81 -36.10
CA GLU A 479 11.77 -3.40 -36.47
C GLU A 479 10.33 -3.00 -36.82
N HIS A 480 9.53 -3.97 -37.25
CA HIS A 480 8.11 -3.81 -37.56
C HIS A 480 7.25 -4.01 -36.31
N LEU A 481 6.00 -3.57 -36.38
CA LEU A 481 5.06 -3.67 -35.28
C LEU A 481 4.01 -4.72 -35.58
N VAL A 482 3.81 -5.69 -34.69
CA VAL A 482 2.74 -6.68 -34.77
C VAL A 482 1.81 -6.49 -33.57
N CYS A 483 0.52 -6.37 -33.85
CA CYS A 483 -0.52 -6.16 -32.86
C CYS A 483 -1.68 -7.14 -33.05
N ARG A 484 -2.34 -7.52 -31.94
CA ARG A 484 -3.68 -8.11 -31.98
C ARG A 484 -4.69 -7.01 -31.68
N VAL A 485 -5.60 -6.78 -32.61
CA VAL A 485 -6.59 -5.70 -32.53
C VAL A 485 -7.80 -6.13 -31.72
N GLY A 486 -8.23 -7.38 -31.86
CA GLY A 486 -9.32 -7.97 -31.09
C GLY A 486 -9.85 -9.21 -31.79
N GLY A 487 -10.45 -10.15 -31.05
CA GLY A 487 -10.96 -11.40 -31.65
C GLY A 487 -9.87 -12.17 -32.42
N ASP A 488 -10.14 -12.41 -33.69
CA ASP A 488 -9.31 -13.01 -34.75
C ASP A 488 -8.52 -11.99 -35.59
N GLU A 489 -8.60 -10.70 -35.27
CA GLU A 489 -7.99 -9.63 -36.05
C GLU A 489 -6.58 -9.26 -35.55
N PHE A 490 -5.66 -9.16 -36.50
CA PHE A 490 -4.29 -8.72 -36.28
C PHE A 490 -3.94 -7.56 -37.21
N ALA A 491 -3.01 -6.73 -36.79
CA ALA A 491 -2.51 -5.63 -37.60
C ALA A 491 -0.99 -5.57 -37.54
N VAL A 492 -0.36 -5.29 -38.68
CA VAL A 492 1.08 -5.14 -38.80
C VAL A 492 1.41 -3.78 -39.40
N ILE A 493 2.30 -3.03 -38.77
CA ILE A 493 2.88 -1.82 -39.34
C ILE A 493 4.31 -2.11 -39.77
N LEU A 494 4.52 -2.16 -41.08
CA LEU A 494 5.82 -2.32 -41.71
C LEU A 494 6.46 -0.96 -41.89
N LYS A 495 7.61 -0.76 -41.26
CA LYS A 495 8.34 0.52 -41.27
C LYS A 495 9.38 0.53 -42.36
N HIS A 496 9.50 1.64 -43.10
CA HIS A 496 10.47 1.81 -44.18
C HIS A 496 10.32 0.73 -45.26
N THR A 497 9.06 0.47 -45.66
CA THR A 497 8.69 -0.61 -46.57
C THR A 497 7.79 -0.07 -47.67
N ASN A 498 8.20 -0.27 -48.92
CA ASN A 498 7.38 0.09 -50.08
C ASN A 498 6.23 -0.92 -50.29
N LEU A 499 5.28 -0.59 -51.15
CA LEU A 499 4.08 -1.40 -51.39
C LEU A 499 4.40 -2.82 -51.91
N LEU A 500 5.41 -2.98 -52.75
CA LEU A 500 5.76 -4.28 -53.35
C LEU A 500 6.37 -5.22 -52.30
N ASP A 501 7.32 -4.72 -51.52
CA ASP A 501 7.95 -5.49 -50.44
C ASP A 501 6.94 -5.83 -49.35
N ALA A 502 6.03 -4.90 -49.03
CA ALA A 502 4.93 -5.13 -48.09
C ALA A 502 3.99 -6.25 -48.57
N HIS A 503 3.68 -6.29 -49.87
CA HIS A 503 2.86 -7.35 -50.46
C HIS A 503 3.55 -8.72 -50.38
N LEU A 504 4.86 -8.80 -50.63
CA LEU A 504 5.63 -10.03 -50.48
C LEU A 504 5.67 -10.52 -49.03
N ILE A 505 5.79 -9.61 -48.06
CA ILE A 505 5.72 -9.95 -46.63
C ILE A 505 4.32 -10.47 -46.27
N ALA A 506 3.27 -9.82 -46.76
CA ALA A 506 1.88 -10.24 -46.53
C ALA A 506 1.59 -11.63 -47.15
N GLU A 507 2.06 -11.90 -48.37
CA GLU A 507 1.98 -13.22 -49.00
C GLU A 507 2.74 -14.26 -48.18
N GLY A 508 3.94 -13.92 -47.69
CA GLY A 508 4.71 -14.79 -46.81
C GLY A 508 3.97 -15.13 -45.51
N ILE A 509 3.26 -14.17 -44.94
CA ILE A 509 2.40 -14.36 -43.77
C ILE A 509 1.23 -15.31 -44.09
N CYS A 510 0.52 -15.06 -45.20
CA CYS A 510 -0.62 -15.88 -45.62
C CYS A 510 -0.20 -17.34 -45.82
N ASN A 511 0.90 -17.56 -46.54
CA ASN A 511 1.49 -18.88 -46.75
C ASN A 511 1.98 -19.52 -45.44
N ALA A 512 2.59 -18.76 -44.53
CA ALA A 512 3.07 -19.31 -43.26
C ALA A 512 1.92 -19.81 -42.38
N ILE A 513 0.78 -19.12 -42.39
CA ILE A 513 -0.42 -19.55 -41.66
C ILE A 513 -1.04 -20.78 -42.32
N GLU A 514 -1.21 -20.77 -43.64
CA GLU A 514 -1.78 -21.90 -44.39
C GLU A 514 -0.96 -23.19 -44.26
N GLN A 515 0.36 -23.09 -44.31
CA GLN A 515 1.27 -24.24 -44.22
C GLN A 515 1.48 -24.72 -42.77
N ASN A 516 1.07 -23.93 -41.77
CA ASN A 516 1.22 -24.33 -40.38
C ASN A 516 0.12 -25.32 -39.98
N GLN A 517 0.54 -26.42 -39.36
CA GLN A 517 -0.38 -27.41 -38.80
C GLN A 517 -0.65 -27.06 -37.34
N PHE A 518 -1.82 -26.48 -37.08
CA PHE A 518 -2.25 -26.17 -35.72
C PHE A 518 -2.65 -27.46 -35.01
N LYS A 519 -1.90 -27.85 -33.97
CA LYS A 519 -2.08 -29.13 -33.29
C LYS A 519 -2.84 -28.95 -31.98
N SER A 520 -3.87 -29.78 -31.80
CA SER A 520 -4.47 -30.06 -30.50
C SER A 520 -4.30 -31.55 -30.20
N GLU A 521 -4.35 -31.95 -28.93
CA GLU A 521 -3.92 -33.25 -28.37
C GLU A 521 -4.33 -34.51 -29.18
N GLU A 522 -5.34 -34.45 -30.06
CA GLU A 522 -5.74 -35.55 -30.96
C GLU A 522 -6.03 -35.17 -32.44
N GLN A 523 -5.91 -33.91 -32.90
CA GLN A 523 -6.26 -33.49 -34.28
C GLN A 523 -5.38 -32.34 -34.84
N ILE A 524 -5.27 -32.27 -36.17
CA ILE A 524 -4.57 -31.22 -36.94
C ILE A 524 -5.60 -30.35 -37.66
N TYR A 525 -5.47 -29.02 -37.56
CA TYR A 525 -6.32 -28.06 -38.25
C TYR A 525 -5.52 -27.24 -39.27
N SER A 526 -6.15 -26.93 -40.40
CA SER A 526 -5.69 -25.94 -41.37
C SER A 526 -6.46 -24.65 -41.15
N ILE A 527 -5.75 -23.52 -41.10
CA ILE A 527 -6.32 -22.19 -40.94
C ILE A 527 -5.74 -21.34 -42.06
N SER A 528 -6.57 -20.46 -42.62
CA SER A 528 -6.13 -19.43 -43.56
C SER A 528 -6.38 -18.04 -42.99
N CYS A 529 -5.87 -17.01 -43.66
CA CYS A 529 -6.20 -15.64 -43.32
C CYS A 529 -6.45 -14.81 -44.57
N SER A 530 -7.37 -13.86 -44.44
CA SER A 530 -7.54 -12.80 -45.43
C SER A 530 -6.74 -11.57 -45.00
N ILE A 531 -6.11 -10.89 -45.96
CA ILE A 531 -5.23 -9.76 -45.68
C ILE A 531 -5.59 -8.55 -46.55
N GLY A 532 -5.83 -7.42 -45.89
CA GLY A 532 -5.93 -6.10 -46.51
C GLY A 532 -4.66 -5.30 -46.31
N LEU A 533 -4.15 -4.69 -47.38
CA LEU A 533 -2.88 -3.97 -47.36
C LEU A 533 -3.04 -2.56 -47.92
N THR A 534 -2.49 -1.55 -47.24
CA THR A 534 -2.37 -0.18 -47.76
C THR A 534 -0.99 0.42 -47.50
N GLN A 535 -0.60 1.40 -48.33
CA GLN A 535 0.67 2.11 -48.22
C GLN A 535 0.50 3.42 -47.45
N ILE A 536 1.37 3.68 -46.46
CA ILE A 536 1.44 4.94 -45.73
C ILE A 536 2.58 5.77 -46.33
N THR A 537 2.25 6.96 -46.82
CA THR A 537 3.20 7.87 -47.50
C THR A 537 2.92 9.31 -47.11
N GLU A 538 3.74 10.27 -47.53
CA GLU A 538 3.46 11.70 -47.34
C GLU A 538 2.06 12.09 -47.86
N LYS A 539 1.59 11.45 -48.94
CA LYS A 539 0.28 11.71 -49.56
C LYS A 539 -0.87 10.90 -48.96
N ASN A 540 -0.56 9.88 -48.16
CA ASN A 540 -1.50 9.01 -47.45
C ASN A 540 -1.03 8.83 -46.01
N CYS A 541 -1.20 9.87 -45.21
CA CYS A 541 -0.67 10.00 -43.85
C CYS A 541 -1.75 10.30 -42.81
N ASP A 542 -3.04 10.12 -43.12
CA ASP A 542 -4.10 10.16 -42.10
C ASP A 542 -4.29 8.74 -41.54
N PRO A 543 -4.08 8.51 -40.23
CA PRO A 543 -4.27 7.22 -39.57
C PRO A 543 -5.65 6.61 -39.83
N SER A 544 -6.71 7.43 -39.81
CA SER A 544 -8.09 6.97 -39.95
C SER A 544 -8.36 6.51 -41.37
N GLU A 545 -7.82 7.24 -42.34
CA GLU A 545 -7.93 6.89 -43.76
C GLU A 545 -7.10 5.65 -44.09
N CYS A 546 -5.88 5.52 -43.56
CA CYS A 546 -5.06 4.32 -43.73
C CYS A 546 -5.76 3.08 -43.18
N LEU A 547 -6.35 3.16 -41.99
CA LEU A 547 -7.11 2.05 -41.40
C LEU A 547 -8.32 1.69 -42.28
N LYS A 548 -9.09 2.69 -42.73
CA LYS A 548 -10.25 2.50 -43.61
C LYS A 548 -9.86 1.80 -44.91
N GLN A 549 -8.73 2.19 -45.52
CA GLN A 549 -8.24 1.59 -46.76
C GLN A 549 -7.82 0.13 -46.57
N ALA A 550 -7.13 -0.18 -45.46
CA ALA A 550 -6.74 -1.55 -45.13
C ALA A 550 -7.98 -2.43 -44.88
N ASP A 551 -9.01 -1.91 -44.23
CA ASP A 551 -10.28 -2.61 -43.98
C ASP A 551 -11.08 -2.87 -45.27
N ILE A 552 -11.17 -1.87 -46.17
CA ILE A 552 -11.76 -2.05 -47.51
C ILE A 552 -11.02 -3.15 -48.27
N ALA A 553 -9.69 -3.13 -48.23
CA ALA A 553 -8.89 -4.14 -48.90
C ALA A 553 -9.10 -5.54 -48.31
N LEU A 554 -9.17 -5.66 -46.98
CA LEU A 554 -9.45 -6.92 -46.30
C LEU A 554 -10.82 -7.49 -46.70
N TYR A 555 -11.84 -6.63 -46.74
CA TYR A 555 -13.19 -7.02 -47.15
C TYR A 555 -13.21 -7.56 -48.58
N ILE A 556 -12.51 -6.90 -49.51
CA ILE A 556 -12.38 -7.38 -50.89
C ILE A 556 -11.66 -8.73 -50.93
N ALA A 557 -10.60 -8.92 -50.14
CA ALA A 557 -9.91 -10.21 -50.04
C ALA A 557 -10.86 -11.34 -49.62
N LYS A 558 -11.72 -11.08 -48.62
CA LYS A 558 -12.74 -12.05 -48.17
C LYS A 558 -13.75 -12.39 -49.27
N ASN A 559 -14.17 -11.41 -50.07
CA ASN A 559 -15.14 -11.62 -51.15
C ASN A 559 -14.56 -12.31 -52.39
N LEU A 560 -13.25 -12.16 -52.62
CA LEU A 560 -12.56 -12.77 -53.77
C LEU A 560 -12.18 -14.25 -53.55
N GLY A 561 -12.54 -14.84 -52.40
CA GLY A 561 -12.32 -16.25 -52.12
C GLY A 561 -11.54 -16.54 -50.84
N ARG A 562 -11.18 -15.50 -50.05
CA ARG A 562 -10.38 -15.62 -48.82
C ARG A 562 -8.96 -16.17 -49.08
N ASN A 563 -8.17 -16.38 -48.03
CA ASN A 563 -6.79 -16.90 -48.12
C ASN A 563 -5.91 -16.15 -49.14
N LEU A 564 -6.02 -14.81 -49.17
CA LEU A 564 -5.30 -13.99 -50.13
C LEU A 564 -5.02 -12.59 -49.60
N VAL A 565 -4.06 -11.93 -50.25
CA VAL A 565 -3.68 -10.55 -49.99
C VAL A 565 -4.28 -9.64 -51.04
N HIS A 566 -5.04 -8.63 -50.61
CA HIS A 566 -5.51 -7.56 -51.49
C HIS A 566 -4.83 -6.23 -51.14
N CYS A 567 -4.24 -5.58 -52.13
CA CYS A 567 -3.65 -4.25 -51.98
C CYS A 567 -4.67 -3.19 -52.37
N TYR A 568 -4.92 -2.24 -51.46
CA TYR A 568 -5.85 -1.15 -51.70
C TYR A 568 -5.46 -0.33 -52.93
N ALA A 569 -6.41 -0.21 -53.87
CA ALA A 569 -6.33 0.68 -55.02
C ALA A 569 -7.41 1.77 -54.94
N LYS A 570 -7.17 2.94 -55.55
CA LYS A 570 -8.16 4.03 -55.59
C LYS A 570 -9.49 3.65 -56.26
N GLN A 571 -9.49 2.60 -57.08
CA GLN A 571 -10.70 2.02 -57.70
C GLN A 571 -11.54 1.25 -56.68
N ASP A 572 -10.93 0.74 -55.61
CA ASP A 572 -11.62 0.05 -54.51
C ASP A 572 -12.47 1.01 -53.68
N ALA A 573 -12.09 2.29 -53.59
CA ALA A 573 -12.94 3.34 -53.02
C ALA A 573 -14.21 3.62 -53.83
N HIS A 574 -14.24 3.31 -55.14
CA HIS A 574 -15.48 3.35 -55.92
C HIS A 574 -16.35 2.10 -55.69
N ASN A 575 -15.80 1.04 -55.10
CA ASN A 575 -16.53 -0.14 -54.61
C ASN A 575 -17.15 0.11 -53.22
N ASN A 576 -17.73 1.30 -53.09
CA ASN A 576 -18.22 1.99 -51.90
C ASN A 576 -19.17 1.11 -51.05
N THR A 577 -18.62 0.31 -50.13
CA THR A 577 -19.43 -0.57 -49.26
C THR A 577 -19.31 -0.18 -47.78
N LEU A 578 -18.15 0.33 -47.33
CA LEU A 578 -17.90 0.68 -45.92
C LEU A 578 -18.35 2.09 -45.52
N GLN A 579 -18.20 3.09 -46.39
CA GLN A 579 -18.74 4.45 -46.15
C GLN A 579 -20.27 4.46 -46.14
N THR A 580 -20.85 3.47 -46.81
CA THR A 580 -22.27 3.22 -46.90
C THR A 580 -22.84 2.76 -45.55
N GLY A 581 -22.10 2.10 -44.64
CA GLY A 581 -22.64 1.53 -43.39
C GLY A 581 -23.38 2.52 -42.47
N LEU A 582 -22.87 3.75 -42.34
CA LEU A 582 -23.52 4.82 -41.55
C LEU A 582 -24.60 5.57 -42.34
N GLU A 583 -24.47 5.69 -43.66
CA GLU A 583 -25.49 6.28 -44.56
C GLU A 583 -26.69 5.32 -44.74
N TRP A 584 -26.44 4.01 -44.80
CA TRP A 584 -27.38 2.90 -44.73
C TRP A 584 -28.22 3.02 -43.46
N GLY A 585 -27.62 3.29 -42.29
CA GLY A 585 -28.36 3.41 -41.04
C GLY A 585 -29.56 4.37 -41.09
N HIS A 586 -29.36 5.56 -41.65
CA HIS A 586 -30.43 6.54 -41.82
C HIS A 586 -31.38 6.21 -42.99
N GLY A 587 -30.83 5.78 -44.14
CA GLY A 587 -31.62 5.41 -45.32
C GLY A 587 -32.51 4.20 -45.11
N ILE A 588 -32.03 3.17 -44.41
CA ILE A 588 -32.76 1.95 -44.08
C ILE A 588 -33.84 2.24 -43.05
N ARG A 589 -33.54 3.00 -42.00
CA ARG A 589 -34.56 3.38 -41.01
C ARG A 589 -35.71 4.14 -41.70
N GLN A 590 -35.40 5.03 -42.64
CA GLN A 590 -36.41 5.72 -43.44
C GLN A 590 -37.17 4.74 -44.36
N ALA A 591 -36.48 3.82 -45.05
CA ALA A 591 -37.11 2.81 -45.90
C ALA A 591 -38.04 1.87 -45.11
N LEU A 592 -37.64 1.45 -43.91
CA LEU A 592 -38.47 0.65 -42.99
C LEU A 592 -39.69 1.44 -42.50
N GLN A 593 -39.56 2.74 -42.24
CA GLN A 593 -40.67 3.63 -41.87
C GLN A 593 -41.62 3.93 -43.05
N GLN A 594 -41.11 3.91 -44.28
CA GLN A 594 -41.87 4.20 -45.50
C GLN A 594 -42.42 2.94 -46.19
N ASP A 595 -42.31 1.76 -45.57
CA ASP A 595 -42.74 0.47 -46.15
C ASP A 595 -42.06 0.13 -47.50
N SER A 596 -40.85 0.63 -47.72
CA SER A 596 -40.05 0.39 -48.95
C SER A 596 -39.30 -0.95 -48.93
N ILE A 597 -39.88 -1.97 -48.30
CA ILE A 597 -39.32 -3.32 -48.24
C ILE A 597 -40.01 -4.24 -49.27
N GLU A 598 -39.25 -5.13 -49.88
CA GLU A 598 -39.78 -6.18 -50.75
C GLU A 598 -39.56 -7.54 -50.11
N LEU A 599 -40.63 -8.33 -49.99
CA LEU A 599 -40.57 -9.69 -49.45
C LEU A 599 -40.50 -10.69 -50.60
N HIS A 600 -39.44 -11.48 -50.61
CA HIS A 600 -39.31 -12.65 -51.47
C HIS A 600 -39.74 -13.90 -50.70
N TYR A 601 -40.25 -14.87 -51.42
CA TYR A 601 -40.73 -16.14 -50.90
C TYR A 601 -39.94 -17.24 -51.58
N GLN A 602 -39.43 -18.20 -50.81
CA GLN A 602 -38.76 -19.38 -51.36
C GLN A 602 -39.51 -20.64 -50.92
N PRO A 603 -39.93 -21.52 -51.85
CA PRO A 603 -40.68 -22.72 -51.51
C PRO A 603 -39.78 -23.74 -50.81
N ILE A 604 -40.36 -24.40 -49.82
CA ILE A 604 -39.77 -25.53 -49.10
C ILE A 604 -40.53 -26.78 -49.51
N TRP A 605 -39.79 -27.77 -50.01
CA TRP A 605 -40.34 -29.00 -50.61
C TRP A 605 -40.51 -30.10 -49.57
N ASP A 606 -41.68 -30.75 -49.52
CA ASP A 606 -41.93 -31.96 -48.73
C ASP A 606 -41.52 -33.21 -49.52
N PHE A 607 -40.44 -33.88 -49.09
CA PHE A 607 -39.94 -35.08 -49.77
C PHE A 607 -40.91 -36.27 -49.69
N ARG A 608 -41.76 -36.35 -48.65
CA ARG A 608 -42.73 -37.45 -48.46
C ARG A 608 -43.97 -37.23 -49.31
N ARG A 609 -44.53 -36.02 -49.30
CA ARG A 609 -45.76 -35.67 -50.03
C ARG A 609 -45.50 -35.28 -51.50
N ASN A 610 -44.24 -34.99 -51.84
CA ASN A 610 -43.83 -34.51 -53.15
C ASN A 610 -44.65 -33.27 -53.58
N GLU A 611 -44.70 -32.28 -52.70
CA GLU A 611 -45.35 -30.99 -52.92
C GLU A 611 -44.65 -29.89 -52.14
N VAL A 612 -44.94 -28.62 -52.45
CA VAL A 612 -44.46 -27.49 -51.65
C VAL A 612 -45.20 -27.48 -50.32
N ALA A 613 -44.47 -27.54 -49.22
CA ALA A 613 -45.01 -27.56 -47.86
C ALA A 613 -45.42 -26.16 -47.41
N TYR A 614 -44.48 -25.21 -47.48
CA TYR A 614 -44.60 -23.83 -47.04
C TYR A 614 -43.52 -22.98 -47.73
N PHE A 615 -43.46 -21.69 -47.41
CA PHE A 615 -42.47 -20.76 -47.99
C PHE A 615 -41.65 -20.08 -46.90
N GLU A 616 -40.34 -19.91 -47.10
CA GLU A 616 -39.55 -18.98 -46.28
C GLU A 616 -39.65 -17.56 -46.84
N VAL A 617 -39.83 -16.59 -45.95
CA VAL A 617 -39.81 -15.16 -46.28
C VAL A 617 -38.43 -14.58 -46.12
N LEU A 618 -37.94 -14.00 -47.21
CA LEU A 618 -36.62 -13.40 -47.32
C LEU A 618 -36.77 -11.90 -47.64
N LEU A 619 -36.27 -11.06 -46.73
CA LEU A 619 -36.30 -9.61 -46.87
C LEU A 619 -35.34 -9.16 -47.98
N ARG A 620 -35.78 -8.20 -48.80
CA ARG A 620 -34.96 -7.42 -49.73
C ARG A 620 -35.27 -5.93 -49.54
N LEU A 621 -34.25 -5.08 -49.61
CA LEU A 621 -34.46 -3.64 -49.66
C LEU A 621 -34.41 -3.18 -51.10
N LYS A 622 -35.37 -2.34 -51.51
CA LYS A 622 -35.39 -1.76 -52.84
C LYS A 622 -34.96 -0.29 -52.75
N ILE A 623 -33.77 0.02 -53.25
CA ILE A 623 -33.21 1.37 -53.26
C ILE A 623 -32.93 1.75 -54.71
N ASN A 624 -33.52 2.85 -55.19
CA ASN A 624 -33.34 3.34 -56.57
C ASN A 624 -33.56 2.26 -57.65
N ASP A 625 -34.58 1.40 -57.46
CA ASP A 625 -34.88 0.24 -58.31
C ASP A 625 -33.86 -0.92 -58.33
N GLU A 626 -32.81 -0.86 -57.51
CA GLU A 626 -31.89 -1.99 -57.27
C GLU A 626 -32.26 -2.76 -55.99
N LEU A 627 -32.06 -4.08 -56.04
CA LEU A 627 -32.30 -4.98 -54.91
C LEU A 627 -31.03 -5.14 -54.08
N VAL A 628 -31.17 -4.85 -52.79
CA VAL A 628 -30.12 -4.94 -51.79
C VAL A 628 -30.43 -6.12 -50.88
N PHE A 629 -29.42 -6.96 -50.68
CA PHE A 629 -29.54 -8.21 -49.94
C PHE A 629 -29.23 -8.02 -48.45
N PRO A 630 -29.85 -8.84 -47.56
CA PRO A 630 -29.70 -8.74 -46.11
C PRO A 630 -28.27 -8.66 -45.59
N ASN A 631 -27.34 -9.42 -46.18
CA ASN A 631 -25.92 -9.43 -45.80
C ASN A 631 -25.23 -8.07 -45.93
N GLN A 632 -25.76 -7.16 -46.76
CA GLN A 632 -25.19 -5.83 -46.97
C GLN A 632 -25.69 -4.80 -45.93
N PHE A 633 -26.82 -5.06 -45.25
CA PHE A 633 -27.47 -4.05 -44.42
C PHE A 633 -27.86 -4.48 -43.01
N ILE A 634 -28.04 -5.78 -42.74
CA ILE A 634 -28.33 -6.30 -41.39
C ILE A 634 -27.24 -5.93 -40.38
N PRO A 635 -25.93 -6.05 -40.69
CA PRO A 635 -24.88 -5.65 -39.74
C PRO A 635 -25.01 -4.19 -39.29
N SER A 636 -25.36 -3.29 -40.22
CA SER A 636 -25.58 -1.87 -39.92
C SER A 636 -26.79 -1.64 -39.01
N LEU A 637 -27.88 -2.42 -39.16
CA LEU A 637 -29.06 -2.35 -38.30
C LEU A 637 -28.80 -2.89 -36.89
N GLU A 638 -27.98 -3.95 -36.78
CA GLU A 638 -27.55 -4.50 -35.49
C GLU A 638 -26.70 -3.50 -34.71
N MET A 639 -25.77 -2.81 -35.38
CA MET A 639 -24.97 -1.73 -34.77
C MET A 639 -25.83 -0.58 -34.23
N LEU A 640 -26.98 -0.31 -34.86
CA LEU A 640 -27.88 0.78 -34.49
C LEU A 640 -29.03 0.36 -33.56
N ASN A 641 -29.10 -0.92 -33.16
CA ASN A 641 -30.19 -1.52 -32.37
C ASN A 641 -31.59 -1.34 -33.00
N ASP A 642 -31.67 -1.32 -34.33
CA ASP A 642 -32.93 -1.14 -35.08
C ASP A 642 -33.51 -2.43 -35.65
N THR A 643 -32.91 -3.59 -35.36
CA THR A 643 -33.37 -4.90 -35.87
C THR A 643 -34.82 -5.22 -35.49
N PHE A 644 -35.27 -4.76 -34.31
CA PHE A 644 -36.67 -4.89 -33.91
C PHE A 644 -37.62 -4.20 -34.88
N LEU A 645 -37.31 -2.99 -35.36
CA LEU A 645 -38.16 -2.26 -36.32
C LEU A 645 -38.28 -3.01 -37.66
N MET A 646 -37.19 -3.64 -38.09
CA MET A 646 -37.18 -4.48 -39.29
C MET A 646 -38.12 -5.67 -39.11
N ASP A 647 -37.98 -6.41 -38.00
CA ASP A 647 -38.80 -7.59 -37.72
C ASP A 647 -40.28 -7.22 -37.63
N GLN A 648 -40.63 -6.05 -37.06
CA GLN A 648 -42.02 -5.58 -37.07
C GLN A 648 -42.59 -5.42 -38.48
N CYS A 649 -41.80 -4.84 -39.38
CA CYS A 649 -42.20 -4.58 -40.76
C CYS A 649 -42.38 -5.90 -41.53
N VAL A 650 -41.42 -6.83 -41.37
CA VAL A 650 -41.50 -8.18 -41.97
C VAL A 650 -42.72 -8.93 -41.46
N ILE A 651 -42.94 -9.00 -40.14
CA ILE A 651 -44.09 -9.70 -39.53
C ILE A 651 -45.40 -9.14 -40.06
N ARG A 652 -45.56 -7.81 -40.04
CA ARG A 652 -46.78 -7.13 -40.51
C ARG A 652 -47.05 -7.45 -41.98
N ASN A 653 -46.05 -7.28 -42.84
CA ASN A 653 -46.21 -7.41 -44.28
C ASN A 653 -46.39 -8.88 -44.69
N THR A 654 -45.73 -9.82 -44.02
CA THR A 654 -45.94 -11.25 -44.24
C THR A 654 -47.35 -11.68 -43.84
N ILE A 655 -47.82 -11.33 -42.64
CA ILE A 655 -49.17 -11.70 -42.19
C ILE A 655 -50.23 -11.09 -43.12
N ALA A 656 -50.04 -9.85 -43.57
CA ALA A 656 -50.91 -9.25 -44.56
C ALA A 656 -50.90 -10.05 -45.88
N ASN A 657 -49.72 -10.45 -46.38
CA ASN A 657 -49.61 -11.23 -47.62
C ASN A 657 -50.26 -12.61 -47.49
N VAL A 658 -50.14 -13.30 -46.36
CA VAL A 658 -50.82 -14.58 -46.12
C VAL A 658 -52.34 -14.44 -46.21
N ALA A 659 -52.90 -13.32 -45.70
CA ALA A 659 -54.33 -13.05 -45.81
C ALA A 659 -54.77 -12.75 -47.26
N LEU A 660 -53.91 -12.10 -48.05
CA LEU A 660 -54.24 -11.69 -49.43
C LEU A 660 -54.00 -12.79 -50.47
N TYR A 661 -53.01 -13.67 -50.26
CA TYR A 661 -52.53 -14.64 -51.25
C TYR A 661 -52.69 -16.06 -50.72
N PRO A 662 -53.78 -16.78 -51.09
CA PRO A 662 -54.05 -18.14 -50.62
C PRO A 662 -52.97 -19.17 -50.98
N GLU A 663 -52.15 -18.88 -52.00
CA GLU A 663 -50.99 -19.70 -52.37
C GLU A 663 -49.96 -19.80 -51.23
N LEU A 664 -49.90 -18.80 -50.35
CA LEU A 664 -49.09 -18.80 -49.13
C LEU A 664 -49.82 -19.57 -48.01
N ASN A 665 -49.95 -20.87 -48.20
CA ASN A 665 -50.62 -21.78 -47.25
C ASN A 665 -50.01 -21.73 -45.84
N GLN A 666 -48.68 -21.61 -45.75
CA GLN A 666 -47.90 -21.43 -44.53
C GLN A 666 -46.58 -20.73 -44.89
N VAL A 667 -46.07 -19.89 -44.00
CA VAL A 667 -44.85 -19.12 -44.22
C VAL A 667 -43.94 -19.10 -43.00
N ALA A 668 -42.63 -19.14 -43.25
CA ALA A 668 -41.59 -19.05 -42.24
C ALA A 668 -40.97 -17.64 -42.23
N ILE A 669 -40.78 -17.07 -41.04
CA ILE A 669 -40.27 -15.72 -40.83
C ILE A 669 -39.07 -15.78 -39.89
N ASN A 670 -37.92 -15.32 -40.36
CA ASN A 670 -36.73 -15.13 -39.54
C ASN A 670 -36.93 -14.03 -38.50
N LEU A 671 -36.55 -14.29 -37.26
CA LEU A 671 -36.54 -13.33 -36.16
C LEU A 671 -35.12 -13.08 -35.67
N SER A 672 -34.78 -11.81 -35.46
CA SER A 672 -33.51 -11.45 -34.83
C SER A 672 -33.46 -11.86 -33.36
N ALA A 673 -32.25 -12.07 -32.85
CA ALA A 673 -32.01 -12.36 -31.43
C ALA A 673 -32.58 -11.26 -30.51
N GLN A 674 -32.50 -10.00 -30.93
CA GLN A 674 -32.99 -8.85 -30.17
C GLN A 674 -34.51 -8.86 -30.05
N SER A 675 -35.24 -9.11 -31.15
CA SER A 675 -36.71 -9.25 -31.12
C SER A 675 -37.17 -10.38 -30.23
N PHE A 676 -36.40 -11.47 -30.18
CA PHE A 676 -36.74 -12.63 -29.35
C PHE A 676 -36.73 -12.36 -27.85
N LEU A 677 -35.91 -11.40 -27.43
CA LEU A 677 -35.81 -10.95 -26.04
C LEU A 677 -36.81 -9.82 -25.72
N ASP A 678 -37.50 -9.27 -26.72
CA ASP A 678 -38.43 -8.17 -26.55
C ASP A 678 -39.84 -8.66 -26.19
N GLU A 679 -40.33 -8.26 -25.01
CA GLU A 679 -41.66 -8.63 -24.54
C GLU A 679 -42.80 -8.10 -25.43
N ARG A 680 -42.54 -7.09 -26.27
CA ARG A 680 -43.51 -6.49 -27.19
C ARG A 680 -43.77 -7.34 -28.44
N LEU A 681 -42.96 -8.37 -28.70
CA LEU A 681 -43.09 -9.20 -29.89
C LEU A 681 -44.39 -10.03 -29.91
N VAL A 682 -44.77 -10.66 -28.78
CA VAL A 682 -46.01 -11.47 -28.71
C VAL A 682 -47.28 -10.62 -28.97
N PRO A 683 -47.48 -9.48 -28.28
CA PRO A 683 -48.63 -8.60 -28.55
C PRO A 683 -48.69 -8.10 -30.00
N LEU A 684 -47.53 -7.84 -30.62
CA LEU A 684 -47.45 -7.42 -32.01
C LEU A 684 -47.96 -8.51 -32.96
N ILE A 685 -47.52 -9.76 -32.76
CA ILE A 685 -47.94 -10.91 -33.58
C ILE A 685 -49.44 -11.16 -33.40
N GLU A 686 -49.91 -11.21 -32.16
CA GLU A 686 -51.33 -11.43 -31.82
C GLU A 686 -52.23 -10.37 -32.48
N SER A 687 -51.84 -9.09 -32.39
CA SER A 687 -52.56 -7.97 -33.02
C SER A 687 -52.63 -8.10 -34.54
N ASN A 688 -51.52 -8.45 -35.21
CA ASN A 688 -51.51 -8.60 -36.67
C ASN A 688 -52.32 -9.83 -37.12
N LEU A 689 -52.19 -10.97 -36.44
CA LEU A 689 -52.99 -12.17 -36.74
C LEU A 689 -54.48 -11.89 -36.63
N ALA A 690 -54.91 -11.22 -35.55
CA ALA A 690 -56.31 -10.83 -35.36
C ALA A 690 -56.79 -9.82 -36.42
N LYS A 691 -55.97 -8.81 -36.73
CA LYS A 691 -56.29 -7.76 -37.71
C LYS A 691 -56.51 -8.32 -39.12
N TYR A 692 -55.66 -9.24 -39.56
CA TYR A 692 -55.71 -9.81 -40.91
C TYR A 692 -56.45 -11.15 -40.99
N GLN A 693 -56.98 -11.65 -39.87
CA GLN A 693 -57.71 -12.92 -39.76
C GLN A 693 -56.90 -14.13 -40.27
N VAL A 694 -55.60 -14.12 -40.00
CA VAL A 694 -54.69 -15.23 -40.35
C VAL A 694 -54.66 -16.24 -39.22
N LEU A 695 -54.75 -17.53 -39.56
CA LEU A 695 -54.65 -18.58 -38.56
C LEU A 695 -53.19 -18.66 -38.05
N PRO A 696 -52.95 -18.68 -36.73
CA PRO A 696 -51.60 -18.75 -36.17
C PRO A 696 -50.76 -19.90 -36.73
N THR A 697 -51.39 -21.03 -37.05
CA THR A 697 -50.74 -22.22 -37.63
C THR A 697 -50.15 -22.01 -39.02
N GLN A 698 -50.51 -20.92 -39.71
CA GLN A 698 -49.94 -20.55 -41.00
C GLN A 698 -48.61 -19.80 -40.86
N ILE A 699 -48.18 -19.47 -39.65
CA ILE A 699 -46.92 -18.76 -39.40
C ILE A 699 -45.95 -19.68 -38.66
N ILE A 700 -44.75 -19.80 -39.21
CA ILE A 700 -43.58 -20.42 -38.58
C ILE A 700 -42.60 -19.29 -38.28
N PHE A 701 -42.05 -19.24 -37.06
CA PHE A 701 -40.95 -18.35 -36.74
C PHE A 701 -39.64 -19.12 -36.71
N GLU A 702 -38.59 -18.54 -37.27
CA GLU A 702 -37.26 -19.12 -37.32
C GLU A 702 -36.30 -18.27 -36.49
N ILE A 703 -35.40 -18.92 -35.77
CA ILE A 703 -34.30 -18.29 -35.05
C ILE A 703 -33.04 -19.09 -35.32
N THR A 704 -31.93 -18.42 -35.51
CA THR A 704 -30.64 -19.10 -35.67
C THR A 704 -30.24 -19.82 -34.39
N GLU A 705 -29.54 -20.95 -34.55
CA GLU A 705 -29.00 -21.73 -33.44
C GLU A 705 -28.20 -20.84 -32.46
N SER A 706 -27.27 -20.03 -32.98
CA SER A 706 -26.46 -19.09 -32.19
C SER A 706 -27.30 -18.10 -31.36
N ALA A 707 -28.33 -17.50 -31.97
CA ALA A 707 -29.20 -16.55 -31.28
C ALA A 707 -30.00 -17.21 -30.15
N SER A 708 -30.41 -18.46 -30.36
CA SER A 708 -31.24 -19.19 -29.43
C SER A 708 -30.49 -19.60 -28.14
N ILE A 709 -29.19 -19.93 -28.24
CA ILE A 709 -28.35 -20.43 -27.12
C ILE A 709 -27.99 -19.32 -26.14
N ASN A 710 -27.73 -18.10 -26.62
CA ASN A 710 -27.28 -16.96 -25.81
C ASN A 710 -28.18 -16.66 -24.59
N ASN A 711 -29.47 -17.01 -24.67
CA ASN A 711 -30.39 -16.95 -23.53
C ASN A 711 -31.49 -18.03 -23.61
N LEU A 712 -31.09 -19.30 -23.52
CA LEU A 712 -31.97 -20.46 -23.65
C LEU A 712 -33.27 -20.38 -22.83
N ALA A 713 -33.22 -19.87 -21.60
CA ALA A 713 -34.40 -19.79 -20.73
C ALA A 713 -35.43 -18.76 -21.23
N ALA A 714 -34.98 -17.58 -21.64
CA ALA A 714 -35.85 -16.58 -22.25
C ALA A 714 -36.36 -17.07 -23.61
N THR A 715 -35.48 -17.67 -24.40
CA THR A 715 -35.82 -18.24 -25.70
C THR A 715 -36.94 -19.28 -25.55
N ARG A 716 -36.76 -20.27 -24.67
CA ARG A 716 -37.78 -21.30 -24.42
C ARG A 716 -39.13 -20.70 -24.03
N LYS A 717 -39.14 -19.75 -23.10
CA LYS A 717 -40.38 -19.08 -22.63
C LYS A 717 -41.09 -18.34 -23.77
N MET A 718 -40.33 -17.74 -24.69
CA MET A 718 -40.89 -17.04 -25.84
C MET A 718 -41.49 -18.02 -26.86
N ILE A 719 -40.80 -19.11 -27.20
CA ILE A 719 -41.34 -20.16 -28.07
C ILE A 719 -42.61 -20.76 -27.46
N GLU A 720 -42.63 -21.03 -26.14
CA GLU A 720 -43.82 -21.52 -25.44
C GLU A 720 -45.02 -20.57 -25.60
N LYS A 721 -44.82 -19.26 -25.47
CA LYS A 721 -45.88 -18.27 -25.69
C LYS A 721 -46.40 -18.27 -27.13
N LEU A 722 -45.52 -18.35 -28.12
CA LEU A 722 -45.90 -18.39 -29.54
C LEU A 722 -46.61 -19.70 -29.92
N ASN A 723 -46.16 -20.82 -29.35
CA ASN A 723 -46.84 -22.11 -29.49
C ASN A 723 -48.25 -22.09 -28.86
N ILE A 724 -48.43 -21.42 -27.70
CA ILE A 724 -49.76 -21.24 -27.07
C ILE A 724 -50.68 -20.42 -27.97
N LEU A 725 -50.16 -19.41 -28.68
CA LEU A 725 -50.92 -18.69 -29.71
C LEU A 725 -51.28 -19.59 -30.91
N GLY A 726 -50.53 -20.67 -31.13
CA GLY A 726 -50.73 -21.63 -32.22
C GLY A 726 -49.77 -21.46 -33.40
N CYS A 727 -48.75 -20.59 -33.29
CA CYS A 727 -47.69 -20.49 -34.28
C CYS A 727 -46.71 -21.65 -34.14
N HIS A 728 -46.04 -22.00 -35.24
CA HIS A 728 -44.95 -22.98 -35.23
C HIS A 728 -43.60 -22.29 -35.10
N PHE A 729 -42.59 -23.09 -34.80
CA PHE A 729 -41.23 -22.65 -34.59
C PHE A 729 -40.23 -23.60 -35.25
N SER A 730 -39.20 -23.01 -35.85
CA SER A 730 -38.08 -23.68 -36.49
C SER A 730 -36.77 -23.17 -35.90
N ILE A 731 -35.79 -24.05 -35.78
CA ILE A 731 -34.41 -23.67 -35.42
C ILE A 731 -33.61 -23.65 -36.71
N ASP A 732 -32.97 -22.52 -36.99
CA ASP A 732 -32.21 -22.27 -38.21
C ASP A 732 -30.70 -22.45 -38.03
N ASP A 733 -29.96 -22.64 -39.13
CA ASP A 733 -28.50 -22.84 -39.17
C ASP A 733 -27.99 -23.95 -38.23
N PHE A 734 -28.77 -25.01 -38.02
CA PHE A 734 -28.47 -26.02 -37.00
C PHE A 734 -27.29 -26.90 -37.42
N GLY A 735 -26.27 -26.95 -36.57
CA GLY A 735 -25.04 -27.71 -36.75
C GLY A 735 -23.80 -26.84 -36.92
N THR A 736 -23.95 -25.53 -37.11
CA THR A 736 -22.82 -24.57 -37.19
C THR A 736 -22.26 -24.19 -35.82
N GLY A 737 -23.04 -24.37 -34.75
CA GLY A 737 -22.62 -24.13 -33.36
C GLY A 737 -22.46 -25.41 -32.53
N PHE A 738 -21.71 -25.35 -31.42
CA PHE A 738 -21.45 -26.49 -30.54
C PHE A 738 -22.60 -26.76 -29.55
N SER A 739 -23.79 -27.03 -30.08
CA SER A 739 -24.92 -27.45 -29.26
C SER A 739 -24.79 -28.90 -28.82
N THR A 740 -24.91 -29.13 -27.50
CA THR A 740 -25.23 -30.47 -27.00
C THR A 740 -26.67 -30.79 -27.39
N PHE A 741 -27.01 -31.99 -27.90
CA PHE A 741 -28.39 -32.40 -28.24
C PHE A 741 -29.42 -32.20 -27.11
N ASN A 742 -28.95 -32.08 -25.87
CA ASN A 742 -29.74 -31.68 -24.71
C ASN A 742 -30.40 -30.30 -24.88
N TYR A 743 -29.79 -29.39 -25.64
CA TYR A 743 -30.31 -28.09 -26.02
C TYR A 743 -31.56 -28.22 -26.89
N LEU A 744 -31.44 -28.99 -27.99
CA LEU A 744 -32.53 -29.22 -28.93
C LEU A 744 -33.73 -29.89 -28.26
N LYS A 745 -33.48 -30.74 -27.26
CA LYS A 745 -34.52 -31.35 -26.41
C LYS A 745 -35.32 -30.33 -25.58
N GLN A 746 -34.70 -29.23 -25.17
CA GLN A 746 -35.33 -28.23 -24.29
C GLN A 746 -36.16 -27.19 -25.04
N LEU A 747 -35.93 -27.01 -26.34
CA LEU A 747 -36.68 -26.09 -27.17
C LEU A 747 -37.94 -26.74 -27.75
N PRO A 748 -39.14 -26.18 -27.52
CA PRO A 748 -40.38 -26.69 -28.09
C PRO A 748 -40.58 -26.25 -29.55
N ALA A 749 -39.58 -26.48 -30.39
CA ALA A 749 -39.61 -26.26 -31.84
C ALA A 749 -40.10 -27.51 -32.60
N GLN A 750 -40.80 -27.33 -33.72
CA GLN A 750 -41.31 -28.41 -34.57
C GLN A 750 -40.35 -28.76 -35.72
N HIS A 751 -39.52 -27.81 -36.14
CA HIS A 751 -38.59 -27.98 -37.26
C HIS A 751 -37.15 -27.66 -36.85
N VAL A 752 -36.21 -28.29 -37.55
CA VAL A 752 -34.76 -28.06 -37.44
C VAL A 752 -34.21 -27.96 -38.86
N LYS A 753 -33.66 -26.80 -39.21
CA LYS A 753 -33.01 -26.57 -40.51
C LYS A 753 -31.53 -26.94 -40.41
N ILE A 754 -31.12 -27.91 -41.20
CA ILE A 754 -29.75 -28.37 -41.38
C ILE A 754 -29.05 -27.31 -42.22
N ASP A 755 -27.99 -26.73 -41.66
CA ASP A 755 -27.23 -25.67 -42.31
C ASP A 755 -26.74 -26.06 -43.71
N GLY A 756 -26.83 -25.11 -44.64
CA GLY A 756 -26.49 -25.32 -46.04
C GLY A 756 -25.04 -25.73 -46.29
N SER A 757 -24.09 -25.37 -45.41
CA SER A 757 -22.67 -25.74 -45.58
C SER A 757 -22.48 -27.26 -45.59
N PHE A 758 -23.19 -28.00 -44.73
CA PHE A 758 -23.13 -29.47 -44.74
C PHE A 758 -23.85 -30.07 -45.95
N VAL A 759 -24.93 -29.43 -46.41
CA VAL A 759 -25.74 -29.96 -47.52
C VAL A 759 -25.04 -29.77 -48.87
N CYS A 760 -24.31 -28.67 -49.05
CA CYS A 760 -23.56 -28.40 -50.28
C CYS A 760 -22.51 -29.49 -50.56
N ASP A 761 -21.74 -29.89 -49.54
CA ASP A 761 -20.57 -30.73 -49.71
C ASP A 761 -20.80 -32.22 -49.36
N MET A 762 -21.99 -32.60 -48.86
CA MET A 762 -22.30 -33.99 -48.42
C MET A 762 -22.10 -35.09 -49.48
N LEU A 763 -22.03 -34.75 -50.78
CA LEU A 763 -21.77 -35.74 -51.83
C LEU A 763 -20.28 -36.04 -52.01
N ASN A 764 -19.42 -35.09 -51.61
CA ASN A 764 -17.98 -35.15 -51.79
C ASN A 764 -17.23 -35.31 -50.46
N ASP A 765 -17.83 -34.91 -49.34
CA ASP A 765 -17.30 -35.05 -47.99
C ASP A 765 -18.09 -36.10 -47.17
N PRO A 766 -17.46 -37.22 -46.76
CA PRO A 766 -18.12 -38.23 -45.95
C PRO A 766 -18.49 -37.75 -44.53
N ILE A 767 -17.84 -36.70 -44.02
CA ILE A 767 -18.14 -36.09 -42.72
C ILE A 767 -19.46 -35.32 -42.81
N ASP A 768 -19.62 -34.47 -43.82
CA ASP A 768 -20.85 -33.70 -44.02
C ASP A 768 -22.04 -34.62 -44.27
N LEU A 769 -21.84 -35.69 -45.04
CA LEU A 769 -22.85 -36.74 -45.20
C LEU A 769 -23.25 -37.38 -43.87
N ALA A 770 -22.29 -37.64 -42.99
CA ALA A 770 -22.55 -38.22 -41.67
C ALA A 770 -23.27 -37.22 -40.76
N LEU A 771 -22.94 -35.92 -40.84
CA LEU A 771 -23.60 -34.86 -40.09
C LEU A 771 -25.05 -34.67 -40.52
N VAL A 772 -25.33 -34.58 -41.82
CA VAL A 772 -26.70 -34.49 -42.36
C VAL A 772 -27.56 -35.67 -41.88
N LYS A 773 -27.01 -36.90 -41.92
CA LYS A 773 -27.70 -38.10 -41.41
C LYS A 773 -27.95 -38.03 -39.90
N ALA A 774 -26.92 -37.65 -39.13
CA ALA A 774 -27.04 -37.57 -37.68
C ALA A 774 -28.06 -36.51 -37.24
N ILE A 775 -28.06 -35.33 -37.86
CA ILE A 775 -29.01 -34.26 -37.53
C ILE A 775 -30.44 -34.69 -37.90
N ASN A 776 -30.62 -35.37 -39.04
CA ASN A 776 -31.91 -35.95 -39.42
C ASN A 776 -32.41 -36.96 -38.38
N ASP A 777 -31.59 -37.95 -38.02
CA ASP A 777 -31.96 -39.02 -37.08
C ASP A 777 -32.30 -38.47 -35.68
N ILE A 778 -31.56 -37.44 -35.24
CA ILE A 778 -31.76 -36.80 -33.95
C ILE A 778 -33.01 -35.93 -33.95
N SER A 779 -33.28 -35.22 -35.05
CA SER A 779 -34.51 -34.46 -35.22
C SER A 779 -35.73 -35.38 -35.08
N HIS A 780 -35.74 -36.52 -35.77
CA HIS A 780 -36.81 -37.52 -35.65
C HIS A 780 -36.90 -38.12 -34.24
N SER A 781 -35.77 -38.41 -33.60
CA SER A 781 -35.74 -38.94 -32.22
C SER A 781 -36.31 -37.98 -31.17
N LEU A 782 -36.38 -36.69 -31.48
CA LEU A 782 -36.94 -35.63 -30.64
C LEU A 782 -38.35 -35.19 -31.10
N ASP A 783 -39.00 -35.97 -31.98
CA ASP A 783 -40.30 -35.65 -32.59
C ASP A 783 -40.31 -34.31 -33.36
N LYS A 784 -39.18 -33.96 -33.97
CA LYS A 784 -39.02 -32.77 -34.84
C LYS A 784 -38.85 -33.19 -36.30
N ARG A 785 -39.13 -32.28 -37.23
CA ARG A 785 -38.91 -32.48 -38.67
C ARG A 785 -37.62 -31.80 -39.14
N SER A 786 -36.88 -32.46 -40.02
CA SER A 786 -35.64 -31.93 -40.59
C SER A 786 -35.89 -31.18 -41.90
N VAL A 787 -35.21 -30.05 -42.09
CA VAL A 787 -35.24 -29.26 -43.33
C VAL A 787 -33.81 -29.10 -43.80
N ALA A 788 -33.45 -29.54 -45.00
CA ALA A 788 -32.12 -29.33 -45.56
C ALA A 788 -32.08 -28.06 -46.41
N GLU A 789 -31.17 -27.14 -46.11
CA GLU A 789 -30.97 -25.93 -46.89
C GLU A 789 -29.97 -26.12 -48.03
N TYR A 790 -29.84 -25.12 -48.92
CA TYR A 790 -28.87 -25.11 -50.02
C TYR A 790 -28.93 -26.34 -50.95
N VAL A 791 -30.13 -26.84 -51.22
CA VAL A 791 -30.36 -27.87 -52.24
C VAL A 791 -30.21 -27.27 -53.64
N GLU A 792 -28.97 -27.21 -54.14
CA GLU A 792 -28.63 -26.52 -55.38
C GLU A 792 -28.59 -27.43 -56.62
N THR A 793 -28.38 -28.74 -56.43
CA THR A 793 -28.26 -29.71 -57.54
C THR A 793 -29.27 -30.85 -57.43
N GLU A 794 -29.50 -31.52 -58.57
CA GLU A 794 -30.37 -32.69 -58.67
C GLU A 794 -29.85 -33.84 -57.79
N GLU A 795 -28.53 -34.04 -57.81
CA GLU A 795 -27.86 -35.10 -57.06
C GLU A 795 -28.05 -34.92 -55.55
N VAL A 796 -27.90 -33.68 -55.05
CA VAL A 796 -28.11 -33.35 -53.63
C VAL A 796 -29.58 -33.58 -53.25
N PHE A 797 -30.52 -33.15 -54.08
CA PHE A 797 -31.95 -33.33 -53.84
C PHE A 797 -32.32 -34.82 -53.67
N PHE A 798 -31.86 -35.68 -54.57
CA PHE A 798 -32.18 -37.11 -54.49
C PHE A 798 -31.44 -37.81 -53.35
N ALA A 799 -30.20 -37.43 -53.06
CA ALA A 799 -29.47 -37.98 -51.91
C ALA A 799 -30.18 -37.64 -50.58
N LEU A 800 -30.67 -36.40 -50.39
CA LEU A 800 -31.45 -36.02 -49.20
C LEU A 800 -32.76 -36.81 -49.08
N LYS A 801 -33.44 -37.03 -50.21
CA LYS A 801 -34.64 -37.87 -50.28
C LYS A 801 -34.35 -39.33 -49.89
N GLU A 802 -33.21 -39.87 -50.30
CA GLU A 802 -32.77 -41.22 -49.90
C GLU A 802 -32.36 -41.30 -48.43
N ILE A 803 -31.73 -40.26 -47.89
CA ILE A 803 -31.39 -40.14 -46.46
C ILE A 803 -32.66 -40.10 -45.60
N GLY A 804 -33.77 -39.61 -46.14
CA GLY A 804 -35.06 -39.52 -45.45
C GLY A 804 -35.29 -38.20 -44.74
N VAL A 805 -34.62 -37.13 -45.17
CA VAL A 805 -34.88 -35.76 -44.73
C VAL A 805 -36.33 -35.37 -45.06
N ASP A 806 -37.02 -34.65 -44.17
CA ASP A 806 -38.44 -34.35 -44.36
C ASP A 806 -38.68 -33.26 -45.40
N TYR A 807 -37.88 -32.18 -45.32
CA TYR A 807 -38.02 -31.01 -46.17
C TYR A 807 -36.70 -30.59 -46.84
N GLY A 808 -36.80 -29.97 -48.01
CA GLY A 808 -35.65 -29.43 -48.74
C GLY A 808 -35.89 -28.00 -49.22
N GLN A 809 -34.84 -27.18 -49.19
CA GLN A 809 -34.86 -25.80 -49.66
C GLN A 809 -33.61 -25.49 -50.46
N GLY A 810 -33.76 -24.90 -51.65
CA GLY A 810 -32.60 -24.48 -52.44
C GLY A 810 -32.96 -24.14 -53.87
N TYR A 811 -31.96 -23.71 -54.64
CA TYR A 811 -32.15 -23.19 -56.01
C TYR A 811 -32.56 -24.25 -57.02
N PHE A 812 -32.31 -25.53 -56.76
CA PHE A 812 -32.82 -26.62 -57.58
C PHE A 812 -34.36 -26.70 -57.54
N ILE A 813 -34.96 -26.37 -56.39
CA ILE A 813 -36.42 -26.34 -56.22
C ILE A 813 -36.97 -25.04 -56.82
N ALA A 814 -36.55 -23.90 -56.27
CA ALA A 814 -36.76 -22.58 -56.84
C ALA A 814 -35.92 -21.52 -56.13
N ARG A 815 -35.60 -20.44 -56.84
CA ARG A 815 -34.97 -19.24 -56.26
C ARG A 815 -36.02 -18.38 -55.53
N PRO A 816 -35.62 -17.59 -54.52
CA PRO A 816 -36.51 -16.63 -53.86
C PRO A 816 -37.14 -15.65 -54.84
N MET A 817 -38.46 -15.49 -54.79
CA MET A 817 -39.22 -14.68 -55.76
C MET A 817 -40.19 -13.71 -55.09
N PRO A 818 -40.48 -12.55 -55.68
CA PRO A 818 -41.51 -11.66 -55.16
C PRO A 818 -42.90 -12.33 -55.22
N ILE A 819 -43.84 -11.88 -54.39
CA ILE A 819 -45.18 -12.49 -54.26
C ILE A 819 -45.91 -12.69 -55.60
N LYS A 820 -45.72 -11.77 -56.55
CA LYS A 820 -46.30 -11.85 -57.90
C LYS A 820 -45.82 -13.06 -58.71
N GLY A 821 -44.63 -13.57 -58.41
CA GLY A 821 -44.03 -14.73 -59.07
C GLY A 821 -44.46 -16.08 -58.48
N VAL A 822 -44.91 -16.11 -57.22
CA VAL A 822 -45.16 -17.36 -56.45
C VAL A 822 -46.11 -18.31 -57.18
N LYS A 823 -47.24 -17.80 -57.66
CA LYS A 823 -48.24 -18.63 -58.38
C LYS A 823 -47.68 -19.28 -59.64
N SER A 824 -46.93 -18.51 -60.44
CA SER A 824 -46.31 -19.00 -61.67
C SER A 824 -45.27 -20.08 -61.39
N GLU A 825 -44.48 -19.90 -60.33
CA GLU A 825 -43.46 -20.87 -59.95
C GLU A 825 -44.07 -22.16 -59.40
N LEU A 826 -45.12 -22.07 -58.57
CA LEU A 826 -45.89 -23.25 -58.14
C LEU A 826 -46.43 -24.06 -59.33
N GLU A 827 -46.95 -23.40 -60.36
CA GLU A 827 -47.42 -24.07 -61.57
C GLU A 827 -46.28 -24.79 -62.32
N LYS A 828 -45.06 -24.24 -62.34
CA LYS A 828 -43.88 -24.90 -62.95
C LYS A 828 -43.46 -26.13 -62.13
N ILE A 829 -43.38 -25.99 -60.81
CA ILE A 829 -43.03 -27.10 -59.91
C ILE A 829 -44.05 -28.24 -60.06
N LEU A 830 -45.34 -27.92 -60.11
CA LEU A 830 -46.41 -28.91 -60.32
C LEU A 830 -46.32 -29.61 -61.68
N LYS A 831 -45.94 -28.90 -62.75
CA LYS A 831 -45.71 -29.53 -64.07
C LYS A 831 -44.52 -30.49 -64.07
N ASN A 832 -43.50 -30.20 -63.27
CA ASN A 832 -42.32 -31.05 -63.12
C ASN A 832 -42.46 -32.08 -61.99
N LYS A 833 -43.64 -32.24 -61.38
CA LYS A 833 -43.86 -33.15 -60.24
C LYS A 833 -43.44 -34.60 -60.52
N THR A 834 -43.60 -35.08 -61.75
CA THR A 834 -43.18 -36.42 -62.16
C THR A 834 -41.66 -36.62 -62.06
N PHE A 835 -40.87 -35.57 -62.29
CA PHE A 835 -39.41 -35.61 -62.19
C PHE A 835 -38.97 -35.70 -60.72
N TYR A 836 -39.53 -34.86 -59.84
CA TYR A 836 -39.25 -34.91 -58.40
C TYR A 836 -39.68 -36.23 -57.71
N GLN A 837 -40.59 -36.99 -58.35
CA GLN A 837 -41.03 -38.30 -57.87
C GLN A 837 -40.08 -39.45 -58.20
N GLN A 838 -39.21 -39.32 -59.21
CA GLN A 838 -38.28 -40.39 -59.60
C GLN A 838 -37.22 -40.65 -58.51
N LEU A 839 -36.66 -41.85 -58.47
CA LEU A 839 -35.44 -42.18 -57.72
C LEU A 839 -34.35 -42.46 -58.76
N PRO A 840 -33.11 -41.98 -58.58
CA PRO A 840 -32.05 -42.26 -59.54
C PRO A 840 -31.87 -43.77 -59.68
N SER A 841 -31.93 -44.28 -60.91
CA SER A 841 -31.60 -45.67 -61.20
C SER A 841 -30.13 -45.91 -60.84
N LYS A 842 -29.89 -46.65 -59.74
CA LYS A 842 -28.55 -47.01 -59.24
C LYS A 842 -27.62 -47.44 -60.37
N LYS A 843 -26.54 -46.69 -60.59
CA LYS A 843 -25.37 -47.11 -61.38
C LYS A 843 -24.23 -47.46 -60.45
#